data_AF-A0A1Y1IAI2-F1
#
_entry.id   AF-A0A1Y1IAI2-F1
#
_cell.length_a   1.000
_cell.length_b   1.000
_cell.length_c   1.000
_cell.angle_alpha   90.00
_cell.angle_beta   90.00
_cell.angle_gamma   90.00
#
_symmetry.space_group_name_H-M   'P 1'
#
loop_
_entity.id
_entity.type
_entity.pdbx_description
1 polymer ?
#
loop_
_entity_poly.entity_id
_entity_poly.type
_entity_poly.pdbx_seq_one_letter_code
_entity_poly.pdbx_strand_id
1 'polypeptide(L)'
;MDWLRNLGIKPTLGSPHTPLLGFETTGGTVDDPEYTKAAVSTPAGHHISCETLWLQSAPSAEPDYVSTSVSRAALKAISAYGRSPEDATRVAREALAIDPRCPEAYNVLATNAAKSLQEALDFYNEGIAQAPLILSESDFERASTEGQAFMVPPMRALFRCVNGAAIVLFKMGRDEESYNMFQRLRKLDDHGYRYSSYTNFRYHLPILLLRFKGVAFAEKYMHRRECSENYTLTSTQCSWVYTQALMDFKKVGRPFFPWHYFTMVRAVEKTAGGRQNEWTDAAQEEICRAGGAILMALQQAPLVMEFLAGERQLPKGHLPITFTGVDDMVQAVAYIHAVGDLWKKTPGAIEWALKCRNVWQSVLMLREVKGYGPYNLEKLKALFAKGGFKLPGLKPQDAYERDLIVFDALACKGATGEVIDFLIQEGGCDVNAADATSFRPINKALYYDRHPSIVQALIRNGAQVPRPTQQEFSPLAMAMNQGNHVALRAALEILPAIASDTAELRSLYMELFQTNCFLCIKGMVPEKCQRCRFEPESPHSKEISFEKCVDVLAEFGLRLDTGLERAAQQEIFHPLQVGLVDRLRMQGKLIARRKKLAGEAVRGVKNLRIGSSGVSGEAARVSGHSSGGSGGAENGAPGKGKKKKKKAVAGAPSCGVCGKSDVKILRCSKCNVAGYCSAECQKTDWPRHKVECKALAAQ
;
A
#
# COMPACT_ATOMS: atom_id res chain seq x y z
N MET A 1 32.91 -18.10 -1.89
CA MET A 1 31.79 -19.05 -1.66
C MET A 1 31.32 -19.05 -0.21
N ASP A 2 32.16 -18.63 0.72
CA ASP A 2 32.10 -19.09 2.12
C ASP A 2 31.06 -18.37 2.98
N TRP A 3 30.61 -17.18 2.56
CA TRP A 3 29.42 -16.49 3.07
C TRP A 3 28.18 -17.41 3.15
N LEU A 4 27.98 -18.29 2.15
CA LEU A 4 26.81 -19.19 2.13
C LEU A 4 26.85 -20.24 3.25
N ARG A 5 28.05 -20.66 3.70
CA ARG A 5 28.19 -21.60 4.82
C ARG A 5 27.72 -20.99 6.14
N ASN A 6 27.86 -19.67 6.31
CA ASN A 6 27.49 -18.95 7.52
C ASN A 6 25.97 -18.70 7.65
N LEU A 7 25.17 -19.09 6.65
CA LEU A 7 23.71 -18.97 6.65
C LEU A 7 22.99 -20.31 6.40
N GLY A 8 23.72 -21.43 6.26
CA GLY A 8 23.16 -22.78 6.03
C GLY A 8 22.58 -23.06 4.64
N ILE A 9 22.29 -22.02 3.85
CA ILE A 9 21.59 -22.12 2.55
C ILE A 9 22.54 -22.56 1.42
N LYS A 10 22.19 -23.65 0.74
CA LYS A 10 22.77 -24.04 -0.57
C LYS A 10 21.85 -23.52 -1.70
N PRO A 11 22.38 -22.93 -2.79
CA PRO A 11 21.55 -22.32 -3.83
C PRO A 11 21.04 -23.35 -4.86
N THR A 12 19.75 -23.71 -4.80
CA THR A 12 19.12 -24.65 -5.76
C THR A 12 17.62 -24.35 -5.98
N LEU A 13 17.26 -23.64 -7.05
CA LEU A 13 15.89 -23.23 -7.38
C LEU A 13 14.84 -24.37 -7.44
N GLY A 14 13.58 -24.04 -7.16
CA GLY A 14 12.40 -24.86 -7.46
C GLY A 14 11.30 -24.02 -8.14
N SER A 15 10.57 -24.63 -9.10
CA SER A 15 9.39 -24.08 -9.80
C SER A 15 8.78 -25.22 -10.67
N PRO A 16 7.44 -25.36 -10.81
CA PRO A 16 6.74 -26.48 -10.21
C PRO A 16 6.60 -27.73 -11.11
N HIS A 17 7.11 -27.69 -12.35
CA HIS A 17 6.99 -28.78 -13.33
C HIS A 17 8.34 -29.20 -13.86
N THR A 18 9.32 -29.10 -12.97
CA THR A 18 10.70 -29.50 -13.19
C THR A 18 11.23 -30.06 -11.89
N PRO A 19 11.95 -31.19 -11.88
CA PRO A 19 11.97 -31.95 -10.66
C PRO A 19 12.88 -31.38 -9.58
N LEU A 20 12.30 -31.23 -8.39
CA LEU A 20 13.03 -30.98 -7.16
C LEU A 20 13.90 -32.21 -6.88
N LEU A 21 15.22 -32.01 -6.84
CA LEU A 21 16.12 -33.12 -6.57
C LEU A 21 16.00 -33.45 -5.08
N GLY A 22 15.89 -34.73 -4.69
CA GLY A 22 15.47 -35.12 -3.33
C GLY A 22 16.36 -34.63 -2.18
N PHE A 23 17.59 -34.20 -2.48
CA PHE A 23 18.53 -33.57 -1.55
C PHE A 23 18.34 -32.05 -1.39
N GLU A 24 17.46 -31.43 -2.17
CA GLU A 24 17.21 -29.99 -2.17
C GLU A 24 16.22 -29.61 -1.06
N THR A 25 16.58 -28.56 -0.34
CA THR A 25 15.77 -27.95 0.71
C THR A 25 15.70 -26.46 0.46
N THR A 26 14.83 -25.76 1.18
CA THR A 26 14.78 -24.29 1.22
C THR A 26 16.05 -23.63 1.77
N GLY A 27 16.96 -24.41 2.38
CA GLY A 27 18.14 -23.93 3.11
C GLY A 27 17.82 -23.20 4.43
N GLY A 28 16.54 -22.99 4.74
CA GLY A 28 16.09 -22.22 5.90
C GLY A 28 16.25 -22.95 7.24
N THR A 29 16.28 -22.17 8.32
CA THR A 29 16.59 -22.64 9.68
C THR A 29 15.40 -22.59 10.64
N VAL A 30 14.29 -21.96 10.25
CA VAL A 30 13.12 -21.71 11.11
C VAL A 30 11.94 -22.58 10.70
N ASP A 31 11.33 -23.30 11.63
CA ASP A 31 10.08 -24.03 11.37
C ASP A 31 8.91 -23.03 11.32
N ASP A 32 8.48 -22.64 10.11
CA ASP A 32 7.38 -21.69 9.87
C ASP A 32 6.04 -22.44 9.66
N PRO A 33 5.04 -22.28 10.54
CA PRO A 33 3.77 -23.01 10.42
C PRO A 33 2.91 -22.59 9.21
N GLU A 34 3.07 -21.37 8.73
CA GLU A 34 2.33 -20.84 7.58
C GLU A 34 2.93 -21.36 6.27
N TYR A 35 4.27 -21.45 6.17
CA TYR A 35 4.95 -22.19 5.09
C TYR A 35 4.56 -23.68 5.10
N THR A 36 4.62 -24.32 6.28
CA THR A 36 4.31 -25.75 6.44
C THR A 36 2.88 -26.05 6.00
N LYS A 37 1.92 -25.19 6.35
CA LYS A 37 0.54 -25.30 5.89
C LYS A 37 0.42 -25.14 4.37
N ALA A 38 1.04 -24.11 3.79
CA ALA A 38 0.99 -23.86 2.35
C ALA A 38 1.57 -25.04 1.54
N ALA A 39 2.76 -25.53 1.93
CA ALA A 39 3.47 -26.63 1.31
C ALA A 39 2.78 -28.01 1.46
N VAL A 40 1.83 -28.15 2.40
CA VAL A 40 0.98 -29.35 2.56
C VAL A 40 -0.35 -29.20 1.81
N SER A 41 -0.87 -27.99 1.63
CA SER A 41 -2.08 -27.74 0.83
C SER A 41 -1.86 -27.78 -0.69
N THR A 42 -0.62 -27.67 -1.15
CA THR A 42 -0.20 -27.78 -2.56
C THR A 42 -0.37 -29.21 -3.09
N PRO A 43 -1.29 -29.48 -4.06
CA PRO A 43 -1.64 -30.85 -4.42
C PRO A 43 -0.51 -31.64 -5.09
N ALA A 44 0.05 -32.61 -4.39
CA ALA A 44 0.92 -33.61 -4.98
C ALA A 44 0.09 -34.57 -5.87
N GLY A 45 0.42 -34.65 -7.17
CA GLY A 45 -0.10 -35.68 -8.07
C GLY A 45 -1.13 -35.23 -9.13
N HIS A 46 -1.54 -33.96 -9.19
CA HIS A 46 -2.50 -33.49 -10.21
C HIS A 46 -1.98 -33.56 -11.66
N HIS A 47 -0.65 -33.64 -11.86
CA HIS A 47 0.00 -33.42 -13.16
C HIS A 47 -0.09 -34.60 -14.14
N ILE A 48 -0.43 -35.79 -13.64
CA ILE A 48 -0.23 -37.06 -14.36
C ILE A 48 -1.55 -37.83 -14.53
N SER A 49 -2.66 -37.33 -13.98
CA SER A 49 -4.00 -37.87 -14.23
C SER A 49 -4.32 -37.92 -15.72
N CYS A 50 -4.07 -36.84 -16.46
CA CYS A 50 -4.31 -36.77 -17.91
C CYS A 50 -3.43 -37.75 -18.73
N GLU A 51 -2.19 -38.00 -18.32
CA GLU A 51 -1.29 -38.95 -18.99
C GLU A 51 -1.67 -40.39 -18.66
N THR A 52 -1.98 -40.67 -17.39
CA THR A 52 -2.47 -41.97 -16.91
C THR A 52 -3.78 -42.34 -17.62
N LEU A 53 -4.74 -41.40 -17.68
CA LEU A 53 -6.02 -41.60 -18.35
C LEU A 53 -5.83 -41.83 -19.85
N TRP A 54 -4.96 -41.08 -20.53
CA TRP A 54 -4.69 -41.28 -21.96
C TRP A 54 -4.10 -42.68 -22.22
N LEU A 55 -3.06 -43.07 -21.48
CA LEU A 55 -2.42 -44.40 -21.56
C LEU A 55 -3.34 -45.56 -21.16
N GLN A 56 -4.41 -45.29 -20.40
CA GLN A 56 -5.44 -46.27 -20.04
C GLN A 56 -6.63 -46.31 -21.02
N SER A 57 -6.76 -45.33 -21.92
CA SER A 57 -7.97 -45.15 -22.76
C SER A 57 -7.74 -45.37 -24.25
N ALA A 58 -6.49 -45.53 -24.71
CA ALA A 58 -6.14 -45.49 -26.13
C ALA A 58 -5.88 -46.88 -26.74
N PRO A 59 -6.74 -47.31 -27.68
CA PRO A 59 -6.36 -48.17 -28.81
C PRO A 59 -6.25 -47.40 -30.14
N SER A 60 -6.45 -46.07 -30.14
CA SER A 60 -6.77 -45.29 -31.35
C SER A 60 -6.32 -43.82 -31.30
N ALA A 61 -5.24 -43.50 -30.57
CA ALA A 61 -4.72 -42.14 -30.44
C ALA A 61 -3.27 -42.08 -30.92
N GLU A 62 -3.08 -41.82 -32.21
CA GLU A 62 -1.75 -41.63 -32.79
C GLU A 62 -1.19 -40.22 -32.50
N PRO A 63 0.14 -40.06 -32.40
CA PRO A 63 1.16 -41.11 -32.45
C PRO A 63 1.31 -41.84 -31.11
N ASP A 64 1.34 -43.18 -31.17
CA ASP A 64 1.57 -44.06 -30.03
C ASP A 64 3.04 -44.54 -29.99
N TYR A 65 3.43 -45.19 -28.90
CA TYR A 65 4.77 -45.75 -28.71
C TYR A 65 5.08 -46.87 -29.71
N VAL A 66 6.32 -46.93 -30.20
CA VAL A 66 6.79 -47.97 -31.16
C VAL A 66 6.69 -49.42 -30.65
N SER A 67 6.41 -49.62 -29.35
CA SER A 67 6.28 -50.96 -28.77
C SER A 67 5.58 -50.93 -27.42
N THR A 68 4.82 -51.99 -27.14
CA THR A 68 4.06 -52.17 -25.89
C THR A 68 4.93 -52.40 -24.65
N SER A 69 6.26 -52.55 -24.80
CA SER A 69 7.22 -52.49 -23.69
C SER A 69 7.42 -51.04 -23.22
N VAL A 70 7.65 -50.09 -24.14
CA VAL A 70 7.87 -48.68 -23.79
C VAL A 70 6.61 -48.04 -23.18
N SER A 71 5.41 -48.29 -23.72
CA SER A 71 4.18 -47.74 -23.14
C SER A 71 3.89 -48.31 -21.73
N ARG A 72 4.18 -49.60 -21.48
CA ARG A 72 4.12 -50.19 -20.13
C ARG A 72 5.20 -49.62 -19.20
N ALA A 73 6.40 -49.39 -19.68
CA ALA A 73 7.47 -48.74 -18.91
C ALA A 73 7.09 -47.29 -18.55
N ALA A 74 6.51 -46.54 -19.49
CA ALA A 74 6.01 -45.18 -19.27
C ALA A 74 4.90 -45.17 -18.22
N LEU A 75 3.86 -46.02 -18.35
CA LEU A 75 2.83 -46.22 -17.32
C LEU A 75 3.42 -46.56 -15.94
N LYS A 76 4.42 -47.44 -15.91
CA LYS A 76 5.10 -47.84 -14.67
C LYS A 76 5.85 -46.66 -14.03
N ALA A 77 6.62 -45.90 -14.80
CA ALA A 77 7.34 -44.72 -14.32
C ALA A 77 6.37 -43.61 -13.87
N ILE A 78 5.30 -43.37 -14.61
CA ILE A 78 4.17 -42.50 -14.22
C ILE A 78 3.61 -42.87 -12.84
N SER A 79 3.48 -44.17 -12.55
CA SER A 79 2.98 -44.65 -11.25
C SER A 79 3.93 -44.41 -10.06
N ALA A 80 5.13 -43.87 -10.28
CA ALA A 80 6.11 -43.53 -9.24
C ALA A 80 5.83 -42.19 -8.54
N TYR A 81 5.16 -41.25 -9.22
CA TYR A 81 4.90 -39.92 -8.70
C TYR A 81 3.88 -39.96 -7.54
N GLY A 82 4.09 -39.09 -6.54
CA GLY A 82 3.28 -39.06 -5.30
C GLY A 82 3.66 -40.13 -4.26
N ARG A 83 4.72 -40.93 -4.50
CA ARG A 83 5.32 -41.85 -3.51
C ARG A 83 6.44 -41.15 -2.73
N SER A 84 6.98 -41.85 -1.72
CA SER A 84 8.26 -41.45 -1.12
C SER A 84 9.41 -41.56 -2.13
N PRO A 85 10.53 -40.82 -1.94
CA PRO A 85 11.67 -40.87 -2.88
C PRO A 85 12.25 -42.27 -3.09
N GLU A 86 12.25 -43.11 -2.04
CA GLU A 86 12.75 -44.48 -2.08
C GLU A 86 11.87 -45.37 -2.98
N ASP A 87 10.55 -45.29 -2.80
CA ASP A 87 9.60 -46.04 -3.61
C ASP A 87 9.51 -45.50 -5.04
N ALA A 88 9.59 -44.19 -5.23
CA ALA A 88 9.64 -43.58 -6.56
C ALA A 88 10.89 -44.04 -7.33
N THR A 89 12.06 -44.02 -6.67
CA THR A 89 13.33 -44.54 -7.21
C THR A 89 13.22 -46.03 -7.57
N ARG A 90 12.61 -46.83 -6.70
CA ARG A 90 12.39 -48.27 -6.93
C ARG A 90 11.49 -48.50 -8.15
N VAL A 91 10.34 -47.84 -8.21
CA VAL A 91 9.37 -47.98 -9.32
C VAL A 91 9.95 -47.50 -10.65
N ALA A 92 10.82 -46.48 -10.66
CA ALA A 92 11.54 -46.05 -11.86
C ALA A 92 12.56 -47.09 -12.36
N ARG A 93 13.29 -47.76 -11.45
CA ARG A 93 14.17 -48.89 -11.83
C ARG A 93 13.38 -50.09 -12.36
N GLU A 94 12.23 -50.37 -11.75
CA GLU A 94 11.28 -51.38 -12.27
C GLU A 94 10.73 -51.01 -13.65
N ALA A 95 10.59 -49.72 -13.99
CA ALA A 95 10.22 -49.27 -15.34
C ALA A 95 11.34 -49.48 -16.37
N LEU A 96 12.58 -49.11 -16.06
CA LEU A 96 13.73 -49.36 -16.94
C LEU A 96 14.00 -50.85 -17.18
N ALA A 97 13.64 -51.71 -16.21
CA ALA A 97 13.68 -53.16 -16.37
C ALA A 97 12.57 -53.73 -17.28
N ILE A 98 11.53 -52.95 -17.60
CA ILE A 98 10.51 -53.30 -18.61
C ILE A 98 10.95 -52.80 -19.99
N ASP A 99 11.45 -51.56 -20.09
CA ASP A 99 12.10 -51.05 -21.29
C ASP A 99 13.09 -49.91 -20.92
N PRO A 100 14.39 -50.02 -21.28
CA PRO A 100 15.38 -49.00 -20.95
C PRO A 100 15.17 -47.70 -21.72
N ARG A 101 14.36 -47.67 -22.79
CA ARG A 101 14.12 -46.46 -23.58
C ARG A 101 13.18 -45.45 -22.92
N CYS A 102 12.68 -45.72 -21.71
CA CYS A 102 11.64 -44.91 -21.05
C CYS A 102 12.19 -43.60 -20.45
N PRO A 103 11.95 -42.41 -21.05
CA PRO A 103 12.52 -41.15 -20.57
C PRO A 103 11.95 -40.74 -19.20
N GLU A 104 10.71 -41.15 -18.93
CA GLU A 104 10.03 -40.80 -17.68
C GLU A 104 10.67 -41.46 -16.45
N ALA A 105 11.20 -42.68 -16.60
CA ALA A 105 11.93 -43.32 -15.52
C ALA A 105 13.21 -42.53 -15.18
N TYR A 106 13.88 -41.95 -16.18
CA TYR A 106 15.03 -41.07 -15.96
C TYR A 106 14.65 -39.74 -15.31
N ASN A 107 13.49 -39.13 -15.65
CA ASN A 107 12.96 -37.99 -14.89
C ASN A 107 12.81 -38.34 -13.40
N VAL A 108 12.15 -39.46 -13.09
CA VAL A 108 11.91 -39.90 -11.71
C VAL A 108 13.21 -40.22 -10.96
N LEU A 109 14.22 -40.78 -11.65
CA LEU A 109 15.56 -41.03 -11.07
C LEU A 109 16.34 -39.74 -10.82
N ALA A 110 16.35 -38.81 -11.77
CA ALA A 110 16.95 -37.48 -11.57
C ALA A 110 16.31 -36.75 -10.37
N THR A 111 14.98 -36.87 -10.24
CA THR A 111 14.21 -36.35 -9.10
C THR A 111 14.64 -36.98 -7.77
N ASN A 112 14.55 -38.32 -7.65
CA ASN A 112 14.51 -38.99 -6.35
C ASN A 112 15.79 -39.75 -5.97
N ALA A 113 16.63 -40.11 -6.94
CA ALA A 113 17.78 -41.00 -6.76
C ALA A 113 19.14 -40.29 -6.85
N ALA A 114 19.22 -39.18 -7.57
CA ALA A 114 20.42 -38.36 -7.69
C ALA A 114 20.82 -37.74 -6.34
N LYS A 115 22.13 -37.67 -6.08
CA LYS A 115 22.72 -37.08 -4.86
C LYS A 115 23.51 -35.80 -5.14
N SER A 116 23.67 -35.44 -6.41
CA SER A 116 24.39 -34.26 -6.87
C SER A 116 23.73 -33.66 -8.11
N LEU A 117 24.08 -32.40 -8.43
CA LEU A 117 23.64 -31.75 -9.67
C LEU A 117 24.17 -32.49 -10.91
N GLN A 118 25.37 -33.08 -10.86
CA GLN A 118 25.90 -33.82 -12.00
C GLN A 118 25.12 -35.12 -12.24
N GLU A 119 24.89 -35.94 -11.20
CA GLU A 119 24.06 -37.16 -11.32
C GLU A 119 22.65 -36.86 -11.87
N ALA A 120 22.03 -35.75 -11.44
CA ALA A 120 20.73 -35.34 -11.96
C ALA A 120 20.80 -34.96 -13.45
N LEU A 121 21.84 -34.22 -13.87
CA LEU A 121 22.08 -33.87 -15.26
C LEU A 121 22.34 -35.12 -16.12
N ASP A 122 23.08 -36.09 -15.60
CA ASP A 122 23.39 -37.35 -16.29
C ASP A 122 22.11 -38.16 -16.54
N PHE A 123 21.24 -38.30 -15.54
CA PHE A 123 19.92 -38.91 -15.72
C PHE A 123 19.05 -38.15 -16.74
N TYR A 124 18.98 -36.81 -16.69
CA TYR A 124 18.21 -36.06 -17.69
C TYR A 124 18.76 -36.21 -19.11
N ASN A 125 20.09 -36.23 -19.27
CA ASN A 125 20.74 -36.42 -20.57
C ASN A 125 20.46 -37.82 -21.15
N GLU A 126 20.46 -38.87 -20.32
CA GLU A 126 20.08 -40.22 -20.73
C GLU A 126 18.61 -40.26 -21.18
N GLY A 127 17.69 -39.66 -20.42
CA GLY A 127 16.28 -39.53 -20.83
C GLY A 127 16.10 -38.78 -22.17
N ILE A 128 16.90 -37.74 -22.42
CA ILE A 128 16.94 -37.03 -23.71
C ILE A 128 17.47 -37.93 -24.84
N ALA A 129 18.50 -38.74 -24.57
CA ALA A 129 19.10 -39.63 -25.56
C ALA A 129 18.17 -40.81 -25.95
N GLN A 130 17.38 -41.31 -25.00
CA GLN A 130 16.42 -42.39 -25.25
C GLN A 130 15.13 -41.93 -25.95
N ALA A 131 14.74 -40.66 -25.81
CA ALA A 131 13.45 -40.15 -26.32
C ALA A 131 13.19 -40.34 -27.83
N PRO A 132 14.16 -40.19 -28.76
CA PRO A 132 13.93 -40.49 -30.18
C PRO A 132 13.56 -41.95 -30.47
N LEU A 133 13.81 -42.87 -29.53
CA LEU A 133 13.63 -44.32 -29.70
C LEU A 133 12.25 -44.82 -29.21
N ILE A 134 11.35 -43.90 -28.82
CA ILE A 134 10.01 -44.21 -28.30
C ILE A 134 8.88 -44.02 -29.32
N LEU A 135 9.12 -43.21 -30.37
CA LEU A 135 8.21 -42.91 -31.47
C LEU A 135 8.84 -43.36 -32.82
N SER A 136 8.04 -43.42 -33.89
CA SER A 136 8.62 -43.57 -35.24
C SER A 136 9.45 -42.33 -35.59
N GLU A 137 10.44 -42.46 -36.49
CA GLU A 137 11.29 -41.35 -36.92
C GLU A 137 10.44 -40.18 -37.47
N SER A 138 9.45 -40.50 -38.31
CA SER A 138 8.47 -39.54 -38.84
C SER A 138 7.59 -38.89 -37.77
N ASP A 139 7.17 -39.62 -36.74
CA ASP A 139 6.35 -39.05 -35.65
C ASP A 139 7.19 -38.18 -34.71
N PHE A 140 8.43 -38.58 -34.46
CA PHE A 140 9.35 -37.83 -33.62
C PHE A 140 9.80 -36.52 -34.31
N GLU A 141 10.11 -36.55 -35.62
CA GLU A 141 10.44 -35.34 -36.37
C GLU A 141 9.24 -34.39 -36.44
N ARG A 142 8.04 -34.90 -36.77
CA ARG A 142 6.78 -34.15 -36.78
C ARG A 142 6.53 -33.47 -35.44
N ALA A 143 6.47 -34.24 -34.35
CA ALA A 143 6.24 -33.70 -33.01
C ALA A 143 7.35 -32.75 -32.53
N SER A 144 8.58 -32.86 -33.07
CA SER A 144 9.72 -31.98 -32.77
C SER A 144 9.79 -30.71 -33.63
N THR A 145 8.85 -30.51 -34.56
CA THR A 145 8.81 -29.39 -35.51
C THR A 145 7.49 -28.62 -35.51
N GLU A 146 6.36 -29.25 -35.15
CA GLU A 146 5.03 -28.63 -35.11
C GLU A 146 4.82 -27.60 -33.97
N GLY A 147 5.79 -27.40 -33.07
CA GLY A 147 5.71 -26.43 -31.98
C GLY A 147 4.66 -26.78 -30.91
N GLN A 148 4.18 -28.04 -30.88
CA GLN A 148 3.14 -28.52 -29.95
C GLN A 148 3.53 -29.87 -29.29
N ALA A 149 4.83 -30.12 -29.10
CA ALA A 149 5.33 -31.37 -28.54
C ALA A 149 4.71 -31.74 -27.17
N PHE A 150 4.28 -30.74 -26.38
CA PHE A 150 3.60 -31.00 -25.10
C PHE A 150 2.19 -31.61 -25.27
N MET A 151 1.53 -31.47 -26.43
CA MET A 151 0.26 -32.19 -26.67
C MET A 151 0.50 -33.68 -26.85
N VAL A 152 1.49 -34.05 -27.64
CA VAL A 152 1.88 -35.43 -27.96
C VAL A 152 2.31 -36.16 -26.67
N PRO A 153 1.49 -37.08 -26.10
CA PRO A 153 1.73 -37.54 -24.74
C PRO A 153 3.07 -38.25 -24.52
N PRO A 154 3.60 -39.07 -25.45
CA PRO A 154 4.96 -39.61 -25.35
C PRO A 154 6.07 -38.54 -25.24
N MET A 155 5.89 -37.38 -25.89
CA MET A 155 6.89 -36.31 -25.93
C MET A 155 6.93 -35.45 -24.65
N ARG A 156 5.93 -35.55 -23.78
CA ARG A 156 5.92 -34.85 -22.47
C ARG A 156 7.06 -35.32 -21.57
N ALA A 157 7.44 -36.59 -21.67
CA ALA A 157 8.58 -37.16 -20.95
C ALA A 157 9.90 -36.49 -21.37
N LEU A 158 10.13 -36.32 -22.68
CA LEU A 158 11.27 -35.57 -23.23
C LEU A 158 11.23 -34.10 -22.80
N PHE A 159 10.07 -33.45 -22.85
CA PHE A 159 9.92 -32.06 -22.43
C PHE A 159 10.33 -31.86 -20.96
N ARG A 160 9.92 -32.78 -20.08
CA ARG A 160 10.38 -32.85 -18.68
C ARG A 160 11.89 -33.05 -18.59
N CYS A 161 12.50 -33.95 -19.36
CA CYS A 161 13.95 -34.18 -19.33
C CYS A 161 14.75 -32.92 -19.76
N VAL A 162 14.38 -32.28 -20.87
CA VAL A 162 15.08 -31.07 -21.37
C VAL A 162 14.93 -29.90 -20.40
N ASN A 163 13.75 -29.74 -19.76
CA ASN A 163 13.53 -28.74 -18.72
C ASN A 163 14.35 -29.04 -17.45
N GLY A 164 14.44 -30.32 -17.05
CA GLY A 164 15.33 -30.79 -15.99
C GLY A 164 16.80 -30.42 -16.24
N ALA A 165 17.33 -30.80 -17.40
CA ALA A 165 18.68 -30.45 -17.82
C ALA A 165 18.90 -28.92 -17.85
N ALA A 166 17.96 -28.15 -18.41
CA ALA A 166 18.05 -26.69 -18.49
C ALA A 166 18.20 -26.03 -17.10
N ILE A 167 17.40 -26.46 -16.12
CA ILE A 167 17.45 -25.93 -14.76
C ILE A 167 18.69 -26.43 -14.00
N VAL A 168 19.12 -27.68 -14.18
CA VAL A 168 20.33 -28.17 -13.52
C VAL A 168 21.58 -27.46 -14.07
N LEU A 169 21.67 -27.24 -15.38
CA LEU A 169 22.73 -26.40 -15.98
C LEU A 169 22.68 -24.96 -15.42
N PHE A 170 21.50 -24.38 -15.24
CA PHE A 170 21.35 -23.07 -14.57
C PHE A 170 21.86 -23.10 -13.11
N LYS A 171 21.53 -24.16 -12.34
CA LYS A 171 22.00 -24.37 -10.95
C LYS A 171 23.54 -24.46 -10.88
N MET A 172 24.16 -25.10 -11.88
CA MET A 172 25.61 -25.22 -12.01
C MET A 172 26.31 -23.94 -12.51
N GLY A 173 25.58 -22.90 -12.93
CA GLY A 173 26.16 -21.71 -13.57
C GLY A 173 26.62 -21.94 -15.02
N ARG A 174 26.17 -23.03 -15.65
CA ARG A 174 26.46 -23.40 -17.05
C ARG A 174 25.46 -22.69 -17.98
N ASP A 175 25.52 -21.37 -17.95
CA ASP A 175 24.49 -20.47 -18.49
C ASP A 175 24.22 -20.63 -19.99
N GLU A 176 25.28 -20.82 -20.79
CA GLU A 176 25.14 -21.00 -22.23
C GLU A 176 24.43 -22.31 -22.59
N GLU A 177 24.82 -23.40 -21.93
CA GLU A 177 24.21 -24.71 -22.13
C GLU A 177 22.77 -24.72 -21.64
N SER A 178 22.50 -24.10 -20.48
CA SER A 178 21.14 -23.88 -19.96
C SER A 178 20.28 -23.10 -20.95
N TYR A 179 20.80 -21.99 -21.51
CA TYR A 179 20.09 -21.19 -22.50
C TYR A 179 19.81 -21.99 -23.77
N ASN A 180 20.76 -22.80 -24.23
CA ASN A 180 20.58 -23.68 -25.38
C ASN A 180 19.50 -24.75 -25.13
N MET A 181 19.35 -25.27 -23.90
CA MET A 181 18.24 -26.18 -23.56
C MET A 181 16.88 -25.45 -23.48
N PHE A 182 16.80 -24.25 -22.91
CA PHE A 182 15.56 -23.44 -22.95
C PHE A 182 15.16 -23.05 -24.39
N GLN A 183 16.14 -22.83 -25.27
CA GLN A 183 15.90 -22.59 -26.70
C GLN A 183 15.42 -23.85 -27.44
N ARG A 184 15.83 -25.06 -27.01
CA ARG A 184 15.24 -26.33 -27.50
C ARG A 184 13.79 -26.48 -27.05
N LEU A 185 13.46 -26.19 -25.78
CA LEU A 185 12.08 -26.20 -25.30
C LEU A 185 11.19 -25.27 -26.12
N ARG A 186 11.67 -24.06 -26.46
CA ARG A 186 10.96 -23.11 -27.31
C ARG A 186 10.93 -23.47 -28.82
N LYS A 187 11.55 -24.57 -29.24
CA LYS A 187 11.32 -25.19 -30.56
C LYS A 187 10.27 -26.31 -30.45
N LEU A 188 10.31 -27.08 -29.36
CA LEU A 188 9.34 -28.14 -29.07
C LEU A 188 7.94 -27.58 -28.76
N ASP A 189 7.87 -26.43 -28.08
CA ASP A 189 6.64 -25.72 -27.73
C ASP A 189 6.86 -24.20 -27.87
N ASP A 190 6.35 -23.61 -28.96
CA ASP A 190 6.69 -22.23 -29.34
C ASP A 190 5.77 -21.20 -28.66
N HIS A 191 4.47 -21.49 -28.60
CA HIS A 191 3.42 -20.65 -28.03
C HIS A 191 3.27 -20.82 -26.51
N GLY A 192 3.60 -21.99 -25.95
CA GLY A 192 3.35 -22.35 -24.56
C GLY A 192 1.87 -22.64 -24.27
N TYR A 193 1.63 -23.51 -23.29
CA TYR A 193 0.27 -23.84 -22.86
C TYR A 193 -0.39 -22.70 -22.07
N ARG A 194 -1.02 -21.77 -22.79
CA ARG A 194 -1.67 -20.54 -22.28
C ARG A 194 -2.69 -20.74 -21.15
N TYR A 195 -3.21 -21.96 -21.00
CA TYR A 195 -4.22 -22.33 -20.00
C TYR A 195 -3.70 -23.35 -18.95
N SER A 196 -2.42 -23.70 -18.99
CA SER A 196 -1.85 -24.75 -18.12
C SER A 196 -1.10 -24.16 -16.94
N SER A 197 -1.55 -24.50 -15.73
CA SER A 197 -0.76 -24.32 -14.51
C SER A 197 0.49 -25.21 -14.47
N TYR A 198 0.69 -26.10 -15.45
CA TYR A 198 1.40 -27.38 -15.27
C TYR A 198 2.64 -27.63 -16.14
N THR A 199 3.15 -26.60 -16.84
CA THR A 199 4.51 -26.59 -17.41
C THR A 199 4.93 -25.17 -17.78
N ASN A 200 5.90 -24.57 -17.09
CA ASN A 200 6.39 -23.24 -17.48
C ASN A 200 7.89 -23.00 -17.26
N PHE A 201 8.69 -23.46 -18.23
CA PHE A 201 10.14 -23.24 -18.31
C PHE A 201 10.54 -21.75 -18.31
N ARG A 202 9.60 -20.85 -18.65
CA ARG A 202 9.84 -19.40 -18.74
C ARG A 202 10.03 -18.74 -17.37
N TYR A 203 9.83 -19.45 -16.24
CA TYR A 203 10.10 -18.91 -14.90
C TYR A 203 11.58 -18.53 -14.71
N HIS A 204 12.51 -19.33 -15.23
CA HIS A 204 13.96 -19.10 -15.08
C HIS A 204 14.57 -18.29 -16.23
N LEU A 205 13.83 -18.10 -17.33
CA LEU A 205 14.36 -17.46 -18.53
C LEU A 205 14.69 -15.96 -18.34
N PRO A 206 13.85 -15.11 -17.68
CA PRO A 206 14.22 -13.75 -17.29
C PRO A 206 15.57 -13.63 -16.61
N ILE A 207 15.78 -14.43 -15.56
CA ILE A 207 16.98 -14.33 -14.73
C ILE A 207 18.21 -14.90 -15.44
N LEU A 208 18.06 -15.95 -16.25
CA LEU A 208 19.13 -16.46 -17.10
C LEU A 208 19.56 -15.43 -18.13
N LEU A 209 18.61 -14.82 -18.85
CA LEU A 209 18.94 -13.79 -19.83
C LEU A 209 19.62 -12.59 -19.18
N LEU A 210 19.16 -12.16 -18.00
CA LEU A 210 19.78 -11.08 -17.24
C LEU A 210 21.21 -11.42 -16.77
N ARG A 211 21.45 -12.68 -16.37
CA ARG A 211 22.77 -13.16 -15.91
C ARG A 211 23.76 -13.37 -17.06
N PHE A 212 23.29 -13.90 -18.19
CA PHE A 212 24.12 -14.39 -19.30
C PHE A 212 24.23 -13.43 -20.48
N LYS A 213 23.10 -12.86 -20.93
CA LYS A 213 23.04 -11.96 -22.10
C LYS A 213 22.93 -10.48 -21.73
N GLY A 214 22.80 -10.18 -20.43
CA GLY A 214 22.74 -8.83 -19.91
C GLY A 214 21.38 -8.14 -20.10
N VAL A 215 21.28 -6.95 -19.49
CA VAL A 215 20.02 -6.23 -19.26
C VAL A 215 19.26 -5.96 -20.57
N ALA A 216 19.92 -5.38 -21.57
CA ALA A 216 19.28 -4.97 -22.83
C ALA A 216 18.75 -6.16 -23.66
N PHE A 217 19.39 -7.34 -23.59
CA PHE A 217 18.89 -8.54 -24.26
C PHE A 217 17.69 -9.14 -23.52
N ALA A 218 17.79 -9.22 -22.18
CA ALA A 218 16.73 -9.74 -21.33
C ALA A 218 15.44 -8.89 -21.43
N GLU A 219 15.57 -7.57 -21.40
CA GLU A 219 14.49 -6.61 -21.67
C GLU A 219 13.87 -6.82 -23.06
N LYS A 220 14.68 -6.81 -24.12
CA LYS A 220 14.21 -7.03 -25.50
C LYS A 220 13.53 -8.39 -25.70
N TYR A 221 13.84 -9.37 -24.87
CA TYR A 221 13.11 -10.64 -24.82
C TYR A 221 11.78 -10.51 -24.06
N MET A 222 11.81 -10.00 -22.83
CA MET A 222 10.65 -9.94 -21.93
C MET A 222 9.58 -8.92 -22.36
N HIS A 223 9.91 -7.97 -23.23
CA HIS A 223 8.96 -7.00 -23.80
C HIS A 223 8.36 -7.43 -25.14
N ARG A 224 8.62 -8.65 -25.62
CA ARG A 224 7.93 -9.23 -26.79
C ARG A 224 6.45 -9.42 -26.51
N ARG A 225 5.61 -9.21 -27.53
CA ARG A 225 4.15 -9.45 -27.44
C ARG A 225 3.82 -10.91 -27.14
N GLU A 226 4.64 -11.87 -27.58
CA GLU A 226 4.54 -13.30 -27.20
C GLU A 226 4.68 -13.54 -25.68
N CYS A 227 5.19 -12.56 -24.93
CA CYS A 227 5.61 -12.73 -23.55
C CYS A 227 4.69 -12.06 -22.51
N SER A 228 3.67 -11.29 -22.92
CA SER A 228 2.79 -10.53 -22.03
C SER A 228 2.08 -11.41 -20.98
N GLU A 229 1.55 -12.56 -21.40
CA GLU A 229 0.87 -13.54 -20.55
C GLU A 229 1.74 -14.02 -19.37
N ASN A 230 3.07 -14.01 -19.49
CA ASN A 230 3.95 -14.50 -18.40
C ASN A 230 4.00 -13.54 -17.20
N TYR A 231 3.61 -12.27 -17.37
CA TYR A 231 3.42 -11.32 -16.27
C TYR A 231 2.08 -11.54 -15.53
N THR A 232 1.17 -12.35 -16.07
CA THR A 232 -0.20 -12.53 -15.53
C THR A 232 -0.49 -13.97 -15.10
N LEU A 233 0.19 -14.95 -15.70
CA LEU A 233 0.16 -16.37 -15.31
C LEU A 233 0.73 -16.61 -13.91
N THR A 234 -0.05 -17.27 -13.05
CA THR A 234 0.34 -17.69 -11.68
C THR A 234 1.66 -18.48 -11.64
N SER A 235 1.99 -19.24 -12.69
CA SER A 235 3.22 -20.05 -12.75
C SER A 235 4.50 -19.25 -13.06
N THR A 236 4.41 -17.96 -13.41
CA THR A 236 5.58 -17.12 -13.76
C THR A 236 5.58 -15.70 -13.23
N GLN A 237 4.41 -15.11 -12.96
CA GLN A 237 4.23 -13.70 -12.62
C GLN A 237 5.29 -13.18 -11.65
N CYS A 238 5.39 -13.80 -10.46
CA CYS A 238 6.35 -13.44 -9.41
C CYS A 238 7.81 -13.32 -9.91
N SER A 239 8.27 -14.30 -10.71
CA SER A 239 9.63 -14.26 -11.28
C SER A 239 9.79 -13.14 -12.31
N TRP A 240 8.79 -12.95 -13.17
CA TRP A 240 8.83 -11.96 -14.25
C TRP A 240 8.82 -10.52 -13.71
N VAL A 241 7.91 -10.19 -12.79
CA VAL A 241 7.79 -8.82 -12.25
C VAL A 241 8.99 -8.41 -11.39
N TYR A 242 9.47 -9.28 -10.49
CA TYR A 242 10.66 -8.95 -9.69
C TYR A 242 11.95 -8.98 -10.53
N THR A 243 12.07 -9.85 -11.54
CA THR A 243 13.25 -9.81 -12.43
C THR A 243 13.25 -8.56 -13.31
N GLN A 244 12.09 -8.14 -13.84
CA GLN A 244 11.96 -6.86 -14.54
C GLN A 244 12.33 -5.70 -13.61
N ALA A 245 11.85 -5.68 -12.37
CA ALA A 245 12.23 -4.65 -11.38
C ALA A 245 13.75 -4.59 -11.14
N LEU A 246 14.42 -5.74 -11.02
CA LEU A 246 15.89 -5.81 -10.90
C LEU A 246 16.60 -5.35 -12.19
N MET A 247 16.00 -5.52 -13.35
CA MET A 247 16.50 -4.94 -14.60
C MET A 247 16.33 -3.43 -14.64
N ASP A 248 15.17 -2.90 -14.26
CA ASP A 248 14.86 -1.46 -14.28
C ASP A 248 15.82 -0.68 -13.38
N PHE A 249 16.14 -1.22 -12.19
CA PHE A 249 17.22 -0.70 -11.33
C PHE A 249 18.58 -0.66 -12.04
N LYS A 250 18.94 -1.75 -12.74
CA LYS A 250 20.23 -1.89 -13.43
C LYS A 250 20.37 -1.05 -14.71
N LYS A 251 19.28 -0.76 -15.43
CA LYS A 251 19.30 0.10 -16.64
C LYS A 251 19.65 1.53 -16.29
N VAL A 252 18.96 2.08 -15.29
CA VAL A 252 18.89 3.53 -15.09
C VAL A 252 19.87 4.01 -14.02
N GLY A 253 20.27 3.15 -13.07
CA GLY A 253 21.09 3.53 -11.91
C GLY A 253 20.42 4.55 -10.97
N ARG A 254 19.16 4.90 -11.27
CA ARG A 254 18.26 5.79 -10.54
C ARG A 254 16.85 5.23 -10.78
N PRO A 255 16.11 4.84 -9.74
CA PRO A 255 14.95 4.01 -9.96
C PRO A 255 13.69 4.78 -10.36
N PHE A 256 12.83 4.09 -11.11
CA PHE A 256 11.41 4.43 -11.29
C PHE A 256 10.73 4.37 -9.91
N PHE A 257 10.11 5.48 -9.47
CA PHE A 257 9.50 5.57 -8.13
C PHE A 257 8.03 5.13 -8.12
N PRO A 258 7.43 4.90 -6.94
CA PRO A 258 6.04 4.45 -6.75
C PRO A 258 4.94 5.34 -7.34
N TRP A 259 5.31 6.49 -7.91
CA TRP A 259 4.40 7.53 -8.36
C TRP A 259 4.29 7.63 -9.88
N HIS A 260 5.34 7.26 -10.62
CA HIS A 260 5.26 7.03 -12.07
C HIS A 260 4.22 5.93 -12.35
N TYR A 261 4.10 4.96 -11.43
CA TYR A 261 3.02 3.98 -11.42
C TYR A 261 1.64 4.62 -11.21
N PHE A 262 1.47 5.65 -10.37
CA PHE A 262 0.16 6.32 -10.22
C PHE A 262 -0.24 7.14 -11.46
N THR A 263 0.70 7.76 -12.16
CA THR A 263 0.42 8.44 -13.43
C THR A 263 0.03 7.41 -14.50
N MET A 264 0.70 6.26 -14.57
CA MET A 264 0.33 5.14 -15.44
C MET A 264 -0.99 4.47 -15.07
N VAL A 265 -1.22 4.15 -13.79
CA VAL A 265 -2.47 3.57 -13.30
C VAL A 265 -3.64 4.48 -13.61
N ARG A 266 -3.51 5.80 -13.41
CA ARG A 266 -4.57 6.76 -13.79
C ARG A 266 -4.75 6.90 -15.30
N ALA A 267 -3.76 6.56 -16.13
CA ALA A 267 -3.93 6.46 -17.58
C ALA A 267 -4.66 5.16 -17.96
N VAL A 268 -4.25 4.03 -17.40
CA VAL A 268 -4.87 2.70 -17.53
C VAL A 268 -6.33 2.70 -17.06
N GLU A 269 -6.64 3.25 -15.88
CA GLU A 269 -8.00 3.31 -15.34
C GLU A 269 -8.94 4.13 -16.25
N LYS A 270 -8.41 5.16 -16.92
CA LYS A 270 -9.14 5.99 -17.89
C LYS A 270 -9.38 5.27 -19.23
N THR A 271 -8.46 4.43 -19.68
CA THR A 271 -8.60 3.68 -20.96
C THR A 271 -9.34 2.36 -20.80
N ALA A 272 -9.25 1.71 -19.63
CA ALA A 272 -9.83 0.39 -19.35
C ALA A 272 -11.30 0.41 -18.88
N GLY A 273 -11.96 1.58 -18.81
CA GLY A 273 -13.41 1.66 -18.60
C GLY A 273 -13.91 1.37 -17.17
N GLY A 274 -13.04 1.49 -16.16
CA GLY A 274 -13.48 1.61 -14.76
C GLY A 274 -13.90 0.31 -14.06
N ARG A 275 -12.95 -0.59 -13.80
CA ARG A 275 -13.01 -1.50 -12.64
C ARG A 275 -11.73 -1.35 -11.80
N GLN A 276 -11.90 -1.03 -10.51
CA GLN A 276 -10.79 -1.06 -9.57
C GLN A 276 -10.36 -2.52 -9.33
N ASN A 277 -9.04 -2.74 -9.33
CA ASN A 277 -8.36 -4.00 -8.98
C ASN A 277 -8.36 -5.14 -10.03
N GLU A 278 -8.78 -4.91 -11.27
CA GLU A 278 -8.60 -5.88 -12.38
C GLU A 278 -7.75 -5.29 -13.50
N TRP A 279 -6.46 -5.64 -13.54
CA TRP A 279 -5.52 -5.18 -14.55
C TRP A 279 -5.61 -6.03 -15.82
N THR A 280 -5.83 -5.41 -16.99
CA THR A 280 -5.71 -6.11 -18.28
C THR A 280 -4.24 -6.48 -18.55
N ASP A 281 -3.98 -7.53 -19.33
CA ASP A 281 -2.60 -7.95 -19.66
C ASP A 281 -1.81 -6.82 -20.35
N ALA A 282 -2.50 -6.01 -21.17
CA ALA A 282 -1.93 -4.84 -21.83
C ALA A 282 -1.46 -3.76 -20.84
N ALA A 283 -2.23 -3.48 -19.79
CA ALA A 283 -1.84 -2.54 -18.74
C ALA A 283 -0.66 -3.05 -17.90
N GLN A 284 -0.66 -4.35 -17.60
CA GLN A 284 0.44 -5.02 -16.89
C GLN A 284 1.74 -4.97 -17.72
N GLU A 285 1.65 -5.21 -19.03
CA GLU A 285 2.76 -5.10 -19.98
C GLU A 285 3.26 -3.65 -20.13
N GLU A 286 2.36 -2.66 -20.20
CA GLU A 286 2.72 -1.24 -20.30
C GLU A 286 3.49 -0.76 -19.06
N ILE A 287 2.97 -1.06 -17.85
CA ILE A 287 3.63 -0.76 -16.57
C ILE A 287 5.03 -1.38 -16.49
N CYS A 288 5.19 -2.63 -16.94
CA CYS A 288 6.50 -3.30 -16.98
C CYS A 288 7.44 -2.76 -18.08
N ARG A 289 6.92 -2.17 -19.16
CA ARG A 289 7.72 -1.51 -20.20
C ARG A 289 8.29 -0.16 -19.74
N ALA A 290 7.53 0.61 -18.98
CA ALA A 290 7.97 1.94 -18.51
C ALA A 290 8.98 1.89 -17.35
N GLY A 291 8.98 0.80 -16.56
CA GLY A 291 9.84 0.61 -15.39
C GLY A 291 9.10 0.42 -14.06
N GLY A 292 7.77 0.34 -14.08
CA GLY A 292 6.91 0.24 -12.89
C GLY A 292 6.87 -1.14 -12.22
N ALA A 293 7.68 -2.09 -12.69
CA ALA A 293 7.59 -3.49 -12.30
C ALA A 293 7.78 -3.73 -10.79
N ILE A 294 8.53 -2.88 -10.08
CA ILE A 294 8.71 -3.02 -8.62
C ILE A 294 7.41 -2.90 -7.83
N LEU A 295 6.48 -2.03 -8.24
CA LEU A 295 5.21 -1.88 -7.54
C LEU A 295 4.23 -3.00 -7.86
N MET A 296 4.20 -3.41 -9.12
CA MET A 296 3.43 -4.58 -9.55
C MET A 296 3.89 -5.82 -8.76
N ALA A 297 5.20 -6.03 -8.63
CA ALA A 297 5.81 -7.06 -7.81
C ALA A 297 5.42 -6.97 -6.32
N LEU A 298 5.44 -5.77 -5.75
CA LEU A 298 5.05 -5.50 -4.37
C LEU A 298 3.55 -5.68 -4.10
N GLN A 299 2.69 -5.48 -5.10
CA GLN A 299 1.25 -5.72 -4.97
C GLN A 299 0.87 -7.19 -5.16
N GLN A 300 1.54 -7.89 -6.07
CA GLN A 300 1.20 -9.28 -6.45
C GLN A 300 1.87 -10.33 -5.56
N ALA A 301 3.13 -10.13 -5.18
CA ALA A 301 3.90 -11.07 -4.35
C ALA A 301 4.68 -10.33 -3.24
N PRO A 302 3.99 -9.69 -2.27
CA PRO A 302 4.63 -8.86 -1.23
C PRO A 302 5.62 -9.62 -0.33
N LEU A 303 5.38 -10.91 -0.06
CA LEU A 303 6.20 -11.74 0.83
C LEU A 303 7.66 -11.86 0.37
N VAL A 304 7.93 -11.76 -0.94
CA VAL A 304 9.30 -11.74 -1.48
C VAL A 304 10.13 -10.63 -0.82
N MET A 305 9.56 -9.45 -0.58
CA MET A 305 10.31 -8.35 0.04
C MET A 305 10.54 -8.53 1.53
N GLU A 306 9.73 -9.32 2.25
CA GLU A 306 10.01 -9.68 3.65
C GLU A 306 11.28 -10.55 3.74
N PHE A 307 11.43 -11.52 2.81
CA PHE A 307 12.59 -12.40 2.72
C PHE A 307 13.83 -11.70 2.13
N LEU A 308 13.69 -10.84 1.10
CA LEU A 308 14.83 -10.08 0.55
C LEU A 308 15.42 -9.12 1.60
N ALA A 309 14.56 -8.49 2.40
CA ALA A 309 14.96 -7.57 3.47
C ALA A 309 15.46 -8.27 4.74
N GLY A 310 15.28 -9.59 4.86
CA GLY A 310 15.57 -10.34 6.09
C GLY A 310 14.61 -10.05 7.25
N GLU A 311 13.46 -9.42 6.98
CA GLU A 311 12.39 -9.21 7.97
C GLU A 311 11.67 -10.52 8.30
N ARG A 312 11.62 -11.46 7.34
CA ARG A 312 11.23 -12.86 7.55
C ARG A 312 12.41 -13.77 7.19
N GLN A 313 12.72 -14.73 8.06
CA GLN A 313 13.75 -15.74 7.79
C GLN A 313 13.20 -16.84 6.89
N LEU A 314 14.04 -17.41 6.03
CA LEU A 314 13.61 -18.52 5.17
C LEU A 314 13.18 -19.73 6.03
N PRO A 315 12.03 -20.35 5.70
CA PRO A 315 11.50 -21.48 6.45
C PRO A 315 12.32 -22.73 6.17
N LYS A 316 12.41 -23.64 7.14
CA LYS A 316 13.04 -24.95 7.02
C LYS A 316 12.07 -25.94 6.37
N GLY A 317 12.52 -26.67 5.35
CA GLY A 317 11.75 -27.75 4.73
C GLY A 317 12.22 -28.11 3.33
N HIS A 318 11.45 -28.96 2.66
CA HIS A 318 11.59 -29.14 1.21
C HIS A 318 11.03 -27.93 0.47
N LEU A 319 11.50 -27.73 -0.76
CA LEU A 319 10.85 -26.82 -1.71
C LEU A 319 9.49 -27.41 -2.15
N PRO A 320 8.54 -26.56 -2.58
CA PRO A 320 7.19 -26.99 -2.91
C PRO A 320 7.06 -27.50 -4.34
N ILE A 321 6.28 -28.58 -4.53
CA ILE A 321 6.09 -29.21 -5.84
C ILE A 321 5.14 -28.40 -6.74
N THR A 322 4.15 -27.73 -6.17
CA THR A 322 3.17 -26.89 -6.92
C THR A 322 3.08 -25.49 -6.34
N PHE A 323 2.49 -24.56 -7.11
CA PHE A 323 2.07 -23.24 -6.62
C PHE A 323 0.54 -23.18 -6.57
N THR A 324 -0.02 -22.50 -5.58
CA THR A 324 -1.48 -22.46 -5.32
C THR A 324 -2.10 -21.07 -5.48
N GLY A 325 -1.34 -20.00 -5.27
CA GLY A 325 -1.74 -18.61 -5.49
C GLY A 325 -0.56 -17.74 -5.93
N VAL A 326 -0.84 -16.53 -6.45
CA VAL A 326 0.21 -15.56 -6.86
C VAL A 326 0.95 -14.94 -5.67
N ASP A 327 0.24 -14.84 -4.56
CA ASP A 327 0.62 -14.21 -3.29
C ASP A 327 1.11 -15.22 -2.24
N ASP A 328 1.12 -16.52 -2.55
CA ASP A 328 1.48 -17.56 -1.58
C ASP A 328 2.99 -17.56 -1.22
N MET A 329 3.28 -17.97 0.01
CA MET A 329 4.66 -17.99 0.52
C MET A 329 5.54 -19.01 -0.21
N VAL A 330 4.92 -20.02 -0.81
CA VAL A 330 5.57 -21.09 -1.56
C VAL A 330 6.22 -20.53 -2.83
N GLN A 331 5.55 -19.62 -3.54
CA GLN A 331 6.13 -18.81 -4.62
C GLN A 331 7.24 -17.88 -4.13
N ALA A 332 7.03 -17.20 -3.01
CA ALA A 332 7.99 -16.24 -2.49
C ALA A 332 9.31 -16.92 -2.11
N VAL A 333 9.25 -18.04 -1.37
CA VAL A 333 10.44 -18.85 -1.01
C VAL A 333 11.12 -19.39 -2.26
N ALA A 334 10.36 -19.91 -3.24
CA ALA A 334 10.90 -20.35 -4.52
C ALA A 334 11.68 -19.25 -5.26
N TYR A 335 11.14 -18.03 -5.36
CA TYR A 335 11.81 -16.90 -6.01
C TYR A 335 13.08 -16.44 -5.27
N ILE A 336 13.03 -16.37 -3.94
CA ILE A 336 14.17 -15.98 -3.10
C ILE A 336 15.30 -16.97 -3.25
N HIS A 337 14.99 -18.26 -3.20
CA HIS A 337 15.97 -19.34 -3.36
C HIS A 337 16.52 -19.39 -4.79
N ALA A 338 15.70 -19.01 -5.77
CA ALA A 338 16.07 -18.91 -7.17
C ALA A 338 17.08 -17.77 -7.46
N VAL A 339 16.79 -16.55 -6.97
CA VAL A 339 17.47 -15.33 -7.49
C VAL A 339 17.83 -14.29 -6.43
N GLY A 340 17.49 -14.49 -5.16
CA GLY A 340 17.81 -13.55 -4.07
C GLY A 340 19.32 -13.28 -3.93
N ASP A 341 20.15 -14.22 -4.37
CA ASP A 341 21.60 -14.07 -4.45
C ASP A 341 22.05 -13.03 -5.50
N LEU A 342 21.28 -12.80 -6.58
CA LEU A 342 21.56 -11.73 -7.57
C LEU A 342 21.09 -10.36 -7.06
N TRP A 343 19.98 -10.30 -6.32
CA TRP A 343 19.56 -9.09 -5.60
C TRP A 343 20.64 -8.65 -4.61
N LYS A 344 21.13 -9.55 -3.76
CA LYS A 344 22.20 -9.29 -2.78
C LYS A 344 23.54 -8.89 -3.43
N LYS A 345 23.84 -9.40 -4.63
CA LYS A 345 25.02 -9.03 -5.43
C LYS A 345 24.85 -7.74 -6.25
N THR A 346 23.69 -7.07 -6.16
CA THR A 346 23.42 -5.81 -6.87
C THR A 346 23.31 -4.67 -5.83
N PRO A 347 24.39 -3.89 -5.59
CA PRO A 347 24.41 -2.90 -4.51
C PRO A 347 23.28 -1.86 -4.61
N GLY A 348 22.61 -1.57 -3.49
CA GLY A 348 21.52 -0.61 -3.43
C GLY A 348 20.15 -1.12 -3.92
N ALA A 349 20.07 -2.31 -4.51
CA ALA A 349 18.82 -2.81 -5.11
C ALA A 349 17.77 -3.19 -4.06
N ILE A 350 18.16 -3.78 -2.94
CA ILE A 350 17.24 -4.18 -1.86
C ILE A 350 16.79 -2.94 -1.08
N GLU A 351 17.73 -2.02 -0.82
CA GLU A 351 17.49 -0.73 -0.18
C GLU A 351 16.55 0.15 -1.02
N TRP A 352 16.70 0.12 -2.35
CA TRP A 352 15.72 0.73 -3.27
C TRP A 352 14.35 0.07 -3.16
N ALA A 353 14.27 -1.26 -3.32
CA ALA A 353 13.00 -1.97 -3.30
C ALA A 353 12.24 -1.75 -1.98
N LEU A 354 12.96 -1.68 -0.86
CA LEU A 354 12.46 -1.27 0.45
C LEU A 354 11.95 0.17 0.48
N LYS A 355 12.68 1.13 -0.10
CA LYS A 355 12.19 2.52 -0.23
C LYS A 355 10.89 2.56 -1.03
N CYS A 356 10.82 1.88 -2.18
CA CYS A 356 9.59 1.79 -2.98
C CYS A 356 8.41 1.19 -2.18
N ARG A 357 8.64 0.08 -1.47
CA ARG A 357 7.63 -0.56 -0.62
C ARG A 357 7.11 0.38 0.46
N ASN A 358 8.02 1.01 1.20
CA ASN A 358 7.66 1.81 2.36
C ASN A 358 6.95 3.11 1.94
N VAL A 359 7.35 3.72 0.82
CA VAL A 359 6.62 4.81 0.14
C VAL A 359 5.21 4.34 -0.27
N TRP A 360 5.11 3.21 -0.97
CA TRP A 360 3.83 2.66 -1.46
C TRP A 360 2.84 2.38 -0.32
N GLN A 361 3.27 1.66 0.71
CA GLN A 361 2.46 1.39 1.91
C GLN A 361 2.05 2.67 2.64
N SER A 362 2.89 3.70 2.62
CA SER A 362 2.56 5.02 3.18
C SER A 362 1.42 5.70 2.42
N VAL A 363 1.42 5.66 1.09
CA VAL A 363 0.33 6.23 0.27
C VAL A 363 -0.97 5.47 0.44
N LEU A 364 -0.93 4.14 0.43
CA LEU A 364 -2.12 3.31 0.64
C LEU A 364 -2.74 3.52 2.03
N MET A 365 -1.90 3.79 3.05
CA MET A 365 -2.33 4.16 4.40
C MET A 365 -2.96 5.56 4.46
N LEU A 366 -2.36 6.56 3.80
CA LEU A 366 -2.92 7.93 3.73
C LEU A 366 -4.25 7.99 2.96
N ARG A 367 -4.38 7.19 1.89
CA ARG A 367 -5.63 7.01 1.12
C ARG A 367 -6.65 6.07 1.80
N GLU A 368 -6.37 5.58 3.00
CA GLU A 368 -7.24 4.69 3.79
C GLU A 368 -7.71 3.43 3.01
N VAL A 369 -6.83 2.86 2.18
CA VAL A 369 -7.16 1.76 1.25
C VAL A 369 -7.46 0.47 2.01
N LYS A 370 -8.59 -0.16 1.69
CA LYS A 370 -9.05 -1.42 2.28
C LYS A 370 -7.96 -2.50 2.23
N GLY A 371 -7.65 -3.09 3.38
CA GLY A 371 -6.58 -4.09 3.55
C GLY A 371 -5.32 -3.54 4.23
N TYR A 372 -4.98 -2.26 4.00
CA TYR A 372 -3.76 -1.65 4.57
C TYR A 372 -3.97 -1.03 5.96
N GLY A 373 -5.23 -0.98 6.41
CA GLY A 373 -5.64 -0.47 7.72
C GLY A 373 -5.88 1.04 7.73
N PRO A 374 -6.41 1.59 8.83
CA PRO A 374 -6.63 3.02 8.97
C PRO A 374 -5.30 3.78 9.07
N TYR A 375 -5.33 5.06 8.70
CA TYR A 375 -4.21 5.97 8.86
C TYR A 375 -3.64 5.97 10.29
N ASN A 376 -2.30 5.95 10.39
CA ASN A 376 -1.60 6.01 11.68
C ASN A 376 -0.21 6.66 11.52
N LEU A 377 -0.01 7.81 12.17
CA LEU A 377 1.22 8.59 12.06
C LEU A 377 2.48 7.83 12.55
N GLU A 378 2.38 7.02 13.61
CA GLU A 378 3.53 6.28 14.13
C GLU A 378 3.94 5.12 13.22
N LYS A 379 2.97 4.46 12.56
CA LYS A 379 3.28 3.51 11.48
C LYS A 379 3.93 4.20 10.28
N LEU A 380 3.44 5.38 9.89
CA LEU A 380 4.04 6.17 8.81
C LEU A 380 5.50 6.53 9.13
N LYS A 381 5.76 7.09 10.32
CA LYS A 381 7.11 7.36 10.84
C LYS A 381 8.00 6.11 10.82
N ALA A 382 7.48 4.96 11.25
CA ALA A 382 8.23 3.71 11.25
C ALA A 382 8.58 3.19 9.83
N LEU A 383 7.69 3.34 8.85
CA LEU A 383 7.96 2.99 7.45
C LEU A 383 9.07 3.87 6.86
N PHE A 384 9.02 5.17 7.12
CA PHE A 384 10.04 6.14 6.68
C PHE A 384 11.40 5.88 7.36
N ALA A 385 11.40 5.62 8.67
CA ALA A 385 12.60 5.31 9.44
C ALA A 385 13.29 4.03 8.96
N LYS A 386 12.52 2.97 8.64
CA LYS A 386 13.03 1.74 8.00
C LYS A 386 13.56 1.98 6.58
N GLY A 387 13.06 3.00 5.88
CA GLY A 387 13.38 3.23 4.47
C GLY A 387 14.56 4.19 4.25
N GLY A 388 14.82 5.13 5.14
CA GLY A 388 15.75 6.24 4.87
C GLY A 388 15.20 7.12 3.74
N PHE A 389 14.02 7.71 3.96
CA PHE A 389 13.22 8.40 2.93
C PHE A 389 13.91 9.63 2.30
N LYS A 390 14.99 10.16 2.88
CA LYS A 390 15.80 11.20 2.21
C LYS A 390 16.35 10.63 0.89
N LEU A 391 15.92 11.22 -0.23
CA LEU A 391 16.26 10.84 -1.61
C LEU A 391 17.21 11.88 -2.25
N PRO A 392 18.48 11.97 -1.84
CA PRO A 392 19.43 12.85 -2.50
C PRO A 392 19.65 12.39 -3.95
N GLY A 393 19.51 13.31 -4.91
CA GLY A 393 19.83 13.05 -6.32
C GLY A 393 18.68 12.66 -7.25
N LEU A 394 17.40 12.78 -6.83
CA LEU A 394 16.29 12.88 -7.78
C LEU A 394 16.50 14.06 -8.74
N LYS A 395 16.09 13.94 -10.01
CA LYS A 395 15.99 15.11 -10.89
C LYS A 395 14.72 15.90 -10.53
N PRO A 396 14.62 17.20 -10.85
CA PRO A 396 13.44 18.01 -10.51
C PRO A 396 12.10 17.43 -11.02
N GLN A 397 12.12 16.82 -12.20
CA GLN A 397 10.99 16.11 -12.80
C GLN A 397 10.51 14.90 -11.96
N ASP A 398 11.43 14.22 -11.26
CA ASP A 398 11.14 13.05 -10.42
C ASP A 398 10.74 13.49 -8.98
N ALA A 399 11.21 14.66 -8.56
CA ALA A 399 10.93 15.24 -7.25
C ALA A 399 9.46 15.67 -7.10
N TYR A 400 8.88 16.27 -8.14
CA TYR A 400 7.46 16.63 -8.26
C TYR A 400 6.53 15.54 -7.72
N GLU A 401 6.80 14.27 -8.05
CA GLU A 401 5.98 13.15 -7.64
C GLU A 401 6.15 12.70 -6.19
N ARG A 402 7.36 12.81 -5.62
CA ARG A 402 7.58 12.63 -4.17
C ARG A 402 6.67 13.58 -3.39
N ASP A 403 6.56 14.82 -3.87
CA ASP A 403 5.86 15.90 -3.18
C ASP A 403 4.33 15.75 -3.21
N LEU A 404 3.80 14.97 -4.17
CA LEU A 404 2.38 14.63 -4.23
C LEU A 404 1.88 13.82 -3.02
N ILE A 405 2.76 13.21 -2.21
CA ILE A 405 2.37 12.54 -0.96
C ILE A 405 1.72 13.49 0.06
N VAL A 406 2.07 14.78 -0.01
CA VAL A 406 1.45 15.82 0.81
C VAL A 406 -0.04 15.93 0.47
N PHE A 407 -0.44 15.80 -0.79
CA PHE A 407 -1.84 15.87 -1.22
C PHE A 407 -2.67 14.66 -0.75
N ASP A 408 -2.06 13.47 -0.65
CA ASP A 408 -2.72 12.31 -0.06
C ASP A 408 -2.91 12.47 1.46
N ALA A 409 -1.96 13.11 2.14
CA ALA A 409 -2.15 13.53 3.52
C ALA A 409 -3.24 14.61 3.68
N LEU A 410 -3.39 15.52 2.71
CA LEU A 410 -4.53 16.47 2.66
C LEU A 410 -5.88 15.80 2.37
N ALA A 411 -5.88 14.64 1.70
CA ALA A 411 -7.10 13.88 1.44
C ALA A 411 -7.58 13.08 2.67
N CYS A 412 -6.63 12.56 3.46
CA CYS A 412 -6.87 11.74 4.65
C CYS A 412 -7.68 12.48 5.73
N LYS A 413 -8.80 11.89 6.18
CA LYS A 413 -9.69 12.54 7.18
C LYS A 413 -9.11 12.56 8.59
N GLY A 414 -8.20 11.65 8.91
CA GLY A 414 -7.51 11.57 10.20
C GLY A 414 -6.22 12.38 10.29
N ALA A 415 -5.80 13.07 9.23
CA ALA A 415 -4.55 13.82 9.21
C ALA A 415 -4.62 15.15 9.98
N THR A 416 -3.48 15.56 10.53
CA THR A 416 -3.26 16.81 11.27
C THR A 416 -1.98 17.49 10.77
N GLY A 417 -1.59 18.65 11.33
CA GLY A 417 -0.34 19.32 10.98
C GLY A 417 0.91 18.44 11.13
N GLU A 418 0.93 17.53 12.12
CA GLU A 418 2.11 16.70 12.42
C GLU A 418 2.55 15.79 11.26
N VAL A 419 1.62 15.36 10.40
CA VAL A 419 1.99 14.57 9.20
C VAL A 419 2.60 15.44 8.11
N ILE A 420 2.17 16.70 8.01
CA ILE A 420 2.70 17.68 7.07
C ILE A 420 4.12 18.09 7.49
N ASP A 421 4.29 18.44 8.77
CA ASP A 421 5.60 18.71 9.38
C ASP A 421 6.56 17.52 9.13
N PHE A 422 6.10 16.29 9.39
CA PHE A 422 6.91 15.08 9.17
C PHE A 422 7.27 14.83 7.69
N LEU A 423 6.32 14.93 6.77
CA LEU A 423 6.54 14.69 5.34
C LEU A 423 7.50 15.72 4.72
N ILE A 424 7.51 16.96 5.23
CA ILE A 424 8.43 18.00 4.76
C ILE A 424 9.81 17.86 5.43
N GLN A 425 9.88 17.74 6.76
CA GLN A 425 11.14 17.80 7.50
C GLN A 425 11.96 16.49 7.41
N GLU A 426 11.31 15.34 7.50
CA GLU A 426 11.97 14.02 7.39
C GLU A 426 11.75 13.35 6.04
N GLY A 427 10.57 13.54 5.43
CA GLY A 427 10.33 13.13 4.05
C GLY A 427 11.03 13.99 2.99
N GLY A 428 11.42 15.22 3.34
CA GLY A 428 12.08 16.14 2.42
C GLY A 428 11.19 16.61 1.25
N CYS A 429 9.87 16.59 1.42
CA CYS A 429 8.93 17.02 0.37
C CYS A 429 8.94 18.56 0.21
N ASP A 430 8.86 19.06 -1.02
CA ASP A 430 8.62 20.48 -1.27
C ASP A 430 7.17 20.85 -0.94
N VAL A 431 7.02 21.74 0.04
CA VAL A 431 5.75 22.31 0.49
C VAL A 431 5.03 23.14 -0.60
N ASN A 432 5.74 23.53 -1.66
CA ASN A 432 5.24 24.37 -2.76
C ASN A 432 5.00 23.62 -4.08
N ALA A 433 5.30 22.32 -4.15
CA ALA A 433 5.11 21.54 -5.38
C ALA A 433 3.63 21.52 -5.79
N ALA A 434 3.34 21.98 -7.01
CA ALA A 434 1.98 22.01 -7.53
C ALA A 434 1.50 20.62 -8.01
N ASP A 435 0.18 20.42 -8.05
CA ASP A 435 -0.41 19.27 -8.74
C ASP A 435 -0.55 19.50 -10.26
N ALA A 436 -1.09 18.50 -10.97
CA ALA A 436 -1.30 18.57 -12.42
C ALA A 436 -2.35 19.62 -12.87
N THR A 437 -2.96 20.33 -11.92
CA THR A 437 -3.84 21.49 -12.13
C THR A 437 -3.22 22.80 -11.62
N SER A 438 -1.89 22.81 -11.43
CA SER A 438 -1.09 23.93 -10.92
C SER A 438 -1.46 24.43 -9.52
N PHE A 439 -2.19 23.66 -8.72
CA PHE A 439 -2.52 24.02 -7.34
C PHE A 439 -1.47 23.48 -6.36
N ARG A 440 -0.94 24.34 -5.49
CA ARG A 440 -0.02 23.97 -4.41
C ARG A 440 -0.80 23.31 -3.24
N PRO A 441 -0.15 22.60 -2.30
CA PRO A 441 -0.82 21.95 -1.17
C PRO A 441 -1.68 22.93 -0.35
N ILE A 442 -1.20 24.17 -0.19
CA ILE A 442 -1.90 25.23 0.54
C ILE A 442 -3.20 25.67 -0.12
N ASN A 443 -3.30 25.65 -1.45
CA ASN A 443 -4.57 25.89 -2.16
C ASN A 443 -5.62 24.85 -1.77
N LYS A 444 -5.25 23.56 -1.78
CA LYS A 444 -6.18 22.47 -1.42
C LYS A 444 -6.53 22.48 0.07
N ALA A 445 -5.57 22.76 0.94
CA ALA A 445 -5.78 22.84 2.40
C ALA A 445 -6.72 23.99 2.83
N LEU A 446 -6.79 25.07 2.05
CA LEU A 446 -7.73 26.18 2.25
C LEU A 446 -9.09 25.96 1.56
N TYR A 447 -9.12 25.26 0.42
CA TYR A 447 -10.33 24.91 -0.32
C TYR A 447 -11.18 23.81 0.34
N TYR A 448 -10.54 22.79 0.90
CA TYR A 448 -11.22 21.68 1.57
C TYR A 448 -11.36 21.91 3.08
N ASP A 449 -12.50 21.50 3.65
CA ASP A 449 -12.67 21.47 5.10
C ASP A 449 -11.81 20.34 5.68
N ARG A 450 -10.76 20.72 6.41
CA ARG A 450 -9.65 19.88 6.91
C ARG A 450 -9.12 20.46 8.21
N HIS A 451 -8.39 19.65 8.99
CA HIS A 451 -7.93 20.04 10.32
C HIS A 451 -7.02 21.30 10.28
N PRO A 452 -7.33 22.39 11.00
CA PRO A 452 -6.68 23.71 10.81
C PRO A 452 -5.16 23.71 10.99
N SER A 453 -4.61 22.80 11.81
CA SER A 453 -3.15 22.70 11.99
C SER A 453 -2.40 22.27 10.72
N ILE A 454 -3.09 21.71 9.70
CA ILE A 454 -2.52 21.42 8.38
C ILE A 454 -2.10 22.71 7.68
N VAL A 455 -3.01 23.69 7.63
CA VAL A 455 -2.74 25.03 7.06
C VAL A 455 -1.60 25.71 7.81
N GLN A 456 -1.57 25.55 9.14
CA GLN A 456 -0.49 26.09 9.95
C GLN A 456 0.86 25.42 9.71
N ALA A 457 0.91 24.08 9.59
CA ALA A 457 2.12 23.34 9.28
C ALA A 457 2.66 23.72 7.89
N LEU A 458 1.81 23.75 6.86
CA LEU A 458 2.22 24.19 5.51
C LEU A 458 2.90 25.56 5.54
N ILE A 459 2.26 26.58 6.15
CA ILE A 459 2.82 27.94 6.19
C ILE A 459 4.11 27.99 7.04
N ARG A 460 4.18 27.31 8.19
CA ARG A 460 5.41 27.23 9.01
C ARG A 460 6.59 26.62 8.27
N ASN A 461 6.34 25.62 7.42
CA ASN A 461 7.37 24.99 6.60
C ASN A 461 7.66 25.72 5.28
N GLY A 462 7.09 26.92 5.06
CA GLY A 462 7.42 27.78 3.91
C GLY A 462 6.46 27.72 2.72
N ALA A 463 5.20 27.32 2.92
CA ALA A 463 4.18 27.43 1.88
C ALA A 463 3.97 28.88 1.42
N GLN A 464 4.10 29.11 0.12
CA GLN A 464 3.84 30.39 -0.53
C GLN A 464 2.33 30.64 -0.58
N VAL A 465 1.91 31.79 -0.03
CA VAL A 465 0.51 32.24 -0.06
C VAL A 465 0.44 33.50 -0.94
N PRO A 466 0.40 33.34 -2.27
CA PRO A 466 0.37 34.45 -3.21
C PRO A 466 -0.95 35.21 -3.14
N ARG A 467 -0.87 36.53 -3.37
CA ARG A 467 -2.02 37.38 -3.67
C ARG A 467 -2.56 37.02 -5.07
N PRO A 468 -3.85 37.28 -5.37
CA PRO A 468 -4.42 36.87 -6.66
C PRO A 468 -3.75 37.61 -7.82
N THR A 469 -3.47 36.87 -8.90
CA THR A 469 -2.95 37.41 -10.17
C THR A 469 -3.77 36.85 -11.33
N GLN A 470 -3.52 37.31 -12.57
CA GLN A 470 -4.15 36.74 -13.76
C GLN A 470 -3.72 35.28 -14.05
N GLN A 471 -2.73 34.74 -13.33
CA GLN A 471 -2.18 33.38 -13.56
C GLN A 471 -2.24 32.47 -12.33
N GLU A 472 -2.30 33.02 -11.11
CA GLU A 472 -2.36 32.23 -9.86
C GLU A 472 -3.58 32.58 -9.00
N PHE A 473 -4.32 31.54 -8.60
CA PHE A 473 -5.43 31.63 -7.65
C PHE A 473 -4.93 31.85 -6.22
N SER A 474 -5.41 32.92 -5.56
CA SER A 474 -5.13 33.18 -4.14
C SER A 474 -5.66 32.04 -3.26
N PRO A 475 -4.81 31.36 -2.45
CA PRO A 475 -5.27 30.32 -1.53
C PRO A 475 -6.28 30.83 -0.50
N LEU A 476 -6.17 32.09 -0.08
CA LEU A 476 -7.09 32.71 0.88
C LEU A 476 -8.44 33.01 0.25
N ALA A 477 -8.47 33.48 -1.01
CA ALA A 477 -9.70 33.62 -1.78
C ALA A 477 -10.43 32.28 -1.94
N MET A 478 -9.69 31.19 -2.17
CA MET A 478 -10.25 29.83 -2.22
C MET A 478 -10.94 29.43 -0.90
N ALA A 479 -10.38 29.77 0.27
CA ALA A 479 -11.07 29.55 1.55
C ALA A 479 -12.35 30.40 1.68
N MET A 480 -12.31 31.68 1.27
CA MET A 480 -13.48 32.57 1.30
C MET A 480 -14.61 32.05 0.41
N ASN A 481 -14.28 31.72 -0.84
CA ASN A 481 -15.20 31.18 -1.83
C ASN A 481 -15.89 29.88 -1.36
N GLN A 482 -15.19 29.06 -0.56
CA GLN A 482 -15.70 27.81 0.00
C GLN A 482 -16.34 27.95 1.40
N GLY A 483 -16.36 29.15 2.01
CA GLY A 483 -16.90 29.39 3.35
C GLY A 483 -16.03 28.83 4.50
N ASN A 484 -14.76 28.52 4.23
CA ASN A 484 -13.84 27.80 5.11
C ASN A 484 -13.19 28.72 6.17
N HIS A 485 -14.03 29.32 7.00
CA HIS A 485 -13.65 30.21 8.11
C HIS A 485 -12.61 29.62 9.07
N VAL A 486 -12.56 28.28 9.24
CA VAL A 486 -11.58 27.60 10.12
C VAL A 486 -10.18 27.67 9.51
N ALA A 487 -10.03 27.26 8.25
CA ALA A 487 -8.76 27.32 7.54
C ALA A 487 -8.31 28.77 7.30
N LEU A 488 -9.24 29.67 6.98
CA LEU A 488 -9.00 31.12 6.85
C LEU A 488 -8.40 31.70 8.14
N ARG A 489 -9.03 31.45 9.29
CA ARG A 489 -8.51 31.89 10.60
C ARG A 489 -7.11 31.33 10.85
N ALA A 490 -6.94 30.02 10.66
CA ALA A 490 -5.68 29.34 10.90
C ALA A 490 -4.52 29.86 10.03
N ALA A 491 -4.79 30.39 8.84
CA ALA A 491 -3.81 31.09 8.00
C ALA A 491 -3.54 32.53 8.50
N LEU A 492 -4.59 33.32 8.76
CA LEU A 492 -4.44 34.73 9.17
C LEU A 492 -3.74 34.88 10.54
N GLU A 493 -3.92 33.92 11.45
CA GLU A 493 -3.23 33.87 12.76
C GLU A 493 -1.69 33.82 12.66
N ILE A 494 -1.15 33.37 11.52
CA ILE A 494 0.30 33.20 11.28
C ILE A 494 0.82 33.97 10.06
N LEU A 495 -0.05 34.73 9.38
CA LEU A 495 0.30 35.62 8.26
C LEU A 495 0.06 37.08 8.66
N PRO A 496 0.77 37.62 9.67
CA PRO A 496 0.46 38.93 10.28
C PRO A 496 0.50 40.09 9.27
N ALA A 497 1.37 40.03 8.26
CA ALA A 497 1.42 41.02 7.19
C ALA A 497 0.09 41.10 6.42
N ILE A 498 -0.42 39.95 5.95
CA ILE A 498 -1.71 39.84 5.25
C ILE A 498 -2.87 40.19 6.19
N ALA A 499 -2.84 39.70 7.42
CA ALA A 499 -3.86 39.98 8.43
C ALA A 499 -3.95 41.47 8.83
N SER A 500 -2.89 42.26 8.58
CA SER A 500 -2.88 43.71 8.76
C SER A 500 -3.27 44.52 7.51
N ASP A 501 -3.31 43.89 6.34
CA ASP A 501 -3.55 44.56 5.05
C ASP A 501 -5.05 44.76 4.81
N THR A 502 -5.54 45.98 5.08
CA THR A 502 -6.95 46.32 4.88
C THR A 502 -7.39 46.42 3.41
N ALA A 503 -6.48 46.31 2.43
CA ALA A 503 -6.85 46.14 1.02
C ALA A 503 -7.08 44.65 0.72
N GLU A 504 -6.18 43.78 1.18
CA GLU A 504 -6.32 42.32 1.05
C GLU A 504 -7.57 41.82 1.78
N LEU A 505 -7.81 42.26 3.03
CA LEU A 505 -9.02 41.91 3.79
C LEU A 505 -10.31 42.40 3.11
N ARG A 506 -10.28 43.52 2.35
CA ARG A 506 -11.42 43.97 1.53
C ARG A 506 -11.60 43.07 0.31
N SER A 507 -10.52 42.71 -0.39
CA SER A 507 -10.60 41.80 -1.55
C SER A 507 -11.17 40.44 -1.14
N LEU A 508 -10.69 39.86 -0.03
CA LEU A 508 -11.20 38.61 0.52
C LEU A 508 -12.70 38.71 0.90
N TYR A 509 -13.16 39.87 1.39
CA TYR A 509 -14.57 40.08 1.68
C TYR A 509 -15.46 40.08 0.43
N MET A 510 -14.96 40.53 -0.74
CA MET A 510 -15.72 40.52 -1.99
C MET A 510 -15.96 39.10 -2.53
N GLU A 511 -15.03 38.17 -2.32
CA GLU A 511 -15.16 36.73 -2.69
C GLU A 511 -16.43 36.05 -2.12
N LEU A 512 -16.94 36.56 -0.98
CA LEU A 512 -18.19 36.09 -0.37
C LEU A 512 -19.43 36.32 -1.25
N PHE A 513 -19.35 37.31 -2.14
CA PHE A 513 -20.45 37.72 -3.01
C PHE A 513 -20.37 37.05 -4.39
N GLN A 514 -19.20 36.55 -4.81
CA GLN A 514 -18.98 35.95 -6.12
C GLN A 514 -19.08 34.40 -6.13
N THR A 515 -19.50 33.78 -5.02
CA THR A 515 -19.50 32.31 -4.85
C THR A 515 -20.88 31.64 -4.89
N ASN A 516 -21.06 30.76 -5.88
CA ASN A 516 -22.22 29.86 -5.98
C ASN A 516 -22.27 28.80 -4.86
N CYS A 517 -21.23 28.66 -4.04
CA CYS A 517 -21.24 27.74 -2.89
C CYS A 517 -22.14 28.24 -1.76
N PHE A 518 -22.44 29.55 -1.68
CA PHE A 518 -23.30 30.13 -0.64
C PHE A 518 -24.70 29.48 -0.60
N LEU A 519 -25.40 29.41 -1.74
CA LEU A 519 -26.74 28.82 -1.81
C LEU A 519 -26.74 27.30 -1.60
N CYS A 520 -25.70 26.61 -2.09
CA CYS A 520 -25.52 25.17 -1.89
C CYS A 520 -25.30 24.81 -0.41
N ILE A 521 -24.48 25.58 0.32
CA ILE A 521 -24.25 25.39 1.77
C ILE A 521 -25.49 25.71 2.60
N LYS A 522 -26.34 26.64 2.13
CA LYS A 522 -27.65 26.91 2.76
C LYS A 522 -28.73 25.89 2.42
N GLY A 523 -28.52 25.02 1.42
CA GLY A 523 -29.53 24.07 0.95
C GLY A 523 -30.76 24.75 0.32
N MET A 524 -30.60 25.96 -0.23
CA MET A 524 -31.70 26.82 -0.72
C MET A 524 -32.00 26.65 -2.21
N VAL A 525 -31.17 25.88 -2.93
CA VAL A 525 -31.32 25.56 -4.35
C VAL A 525 -31.20 24.04 -4.54
N PRO A 526 -31.97 23.43 -5.45
CA PRO A 526 -31.83 22.00 -5.76
C PRO A 526 -30.54 21.71 -6.54
N GLU A 527 -30.01 22.67 -7.29
CA GLU A 527 -28.73 22.58 -7.99
C GLU A 527 -27.55 22.68 -7.01
N LYS A 528 -26.78 21.60 -6.90
CA LYS A 528 -25.49 21.64 -6.19
C LYS A 528 -24.51 22.57 -6.90
N CYS A 529 -23.67 23.28 -6.11
CA CYS A 529 -22.54 24.04 -6.65
C CYS A 529 -21.58 23.14 -7.44
N GLN A 530 -20.72 23.73 -8.29
CA GLN A 530 -19.80 23.00 -9.16
C GLN A 530 -19.02 21.90 -8.42
N ARG A 531 -18.44 22.23 -7.26
CA ARG A 531 -17.75 21.26 -6.39
C ARG A 531 -18.66 20.11 -5.98
N CYS A 532 -19.76 20.37 -5.27
CA CYS A 532 -20.67 19.33 -4.80
C CYS A 532 -21.38 18.54 -5.94
N ARG A 533 -21.33 19.03 -7.19
CA ARG A 533 -21.79 18.33 -8.39
C ARG A 533 -20.74 17.38 -8.97
N PHE A 534 -19.46 17.75 -8.97
CA PHE A 534 -18.36 16.95 -9.53
C PHE A 534 -17.61 16.09 -8.50
N GLU A 535 -17.70 16.43 -7.21
CA GLU A 535 -17.09 15.73 -6.06
C GLU A 535 -18.18 15.34 -5.02
N PRO A 536 -19.17 14.50 -5.37
CA PRO A 536 -20.30 14.16 -4.49
C PRO A 536 -19.89 13.43 -3.20
N GLU A 537 -18.72 12.79 -3.17
CA GLU A 537 -18.09 12.12 -2.03
C GLU A 537 -17.32 13.04 -1.07
N SER A 538 -16.97 14.27 -1.50
CA SER A 538 -16.31 15.31 -0.67
C SER A 538 -17.14 16.62 -0.58
N PRO A 539 -18.43 16.51 -0.21
CA PRO A 539 -19.35 17.65 -0.19
C PRO A 539 -18.93 18.70 0.86
N HIS A 540 -19.56 19.87 0.78
CA HIS A 540 -19.50 20.87 1.82
C HIS A 540 -19.91 20.30 3.19
N SER A 541 -19.07 20.55 4.19
CA SER A 541 -19.30 20.24 5.60
C SER A 541 -20.46 21.07 6.18
N LYS A 542 -20.99 20.64 7.33
CA LYS A 542 -22.02 21.40 8.06
C LYS A 542 -21.45 22.51 8.95
N GLU A 543 -20.13 22.54 9.16
CA GLU A 543 -19.51 23.49 10.09
C GLU A 543 -19.08 24.81 9.43
N ILE A 544 -18.79 24.77 8.12
CA ILE A 544 -18.36 25.92 7.31
C ILE A 544 -19.49 26.96 7.15
N SER A 545 -19.12 28.24 7.07
CA SER A 545 -20.09 29.35 7.05
C SER A 545 -19.42 30.64 6.58
N PHE A 546 -20.05 31.28 5.60
CA PHE A 546 -19.68 32.61 5.09
C PHE A 546 -19.88 33.69 6.15
N GLU A 547 -20.89 33.55 7.01
CA GLU A 547 -21.11 34.44 8.16
C GLU A 547 -19.93 34.40 9.13
N LYS A 548 -19.38 33.22 9.41
CA LYS A 548 -18.18 33.08 10.24
C LYS A 548 -16.92 33.60 9.53
N CYS A 549 -16.85 33.57 8.19
CA CYS A 549 -15.78 34.23 7.44
C CYS A 549 -15.82 35.76 7.65
N VAL A 550 -17.02 36.36 7.64
CA VAL A 550 -17.22 37.78 7.99
C VAL A 550 -16.76 38.07 9.43
N ASP A 551 -17.09 37.19 10.39
CA ASP A 551 -16.62 37.33 11.78
C ASP A 551 -15.09 37.31 11.88
N VAL A 552 -14.42 36.40 11.18
CA VAL A 552 -12.96 36.29 11.13
C VAL A 552 -12.33 37.57 10.57
N LEU A 553 -12.78 38.07 9.41
CA LEU A 553 -12.25 39.31 8.83
C LEU A 553 -12.48 40.52 9.75
N ALA A 554 -13.64 40.59 10.42
CA ALA A 554 -13.93 41.63 11.39
C ALA A 554 -13.01 41.57 12.62
N GLU A 555 -12.69 40.38 13.12
CA GLU A 555 -11.73 40.19 14.22
C GLU A 555 -10.31 40.65 13.84
N PHE A 556 -9.85 40.31 12.63
CA PHE A 556 -8.55 40.75 12.11
C PHE A 556 -8.49 42.25 11.75
N GLY A 557 -9.62 42.93 11.60
CA GLY A 557 -9.67 44.39 11.60
C GLY A 557 -10.53 45.03 10.51
N LEU A 558 -11.08 44.24 9.58
CA LEU A 558 -11.93 44.75 8.51
C LEU A 558 -13.14 45.51 9.08
N ARG A 559 -13.40 46.72 8.61
CA ARG A 559 -14.59 47.51 8.98
C ARG A 559 -15.37 47.84 7.72
N LEU A 560 -16.70 47.86 7.85
CA LEU A 560 -17.57 48.35 6.80
C LEU A 560 -17.45 49.88 6.72
N ASP A 561 -16.99 50.37 5.58
CA ASP A 561 -17.03 51.78 5.18
C ASP A 561 -18.05 51.97 4.04
N THR A 562 -18.39 53.21 3.71
CA THR A 562 -19.42 53.53 2.70
C THR A 562 -19.06 53.13 1.27
N GLY A 563 -17.78 52.96 0.97
CA GLY A 563 -17.32 52.45 -0.33
C GLY A 563 -17.46 50.93 -0.40
N LEU A 564 -16.97 50.21 0.62
CA LEU A 564 -17.09 48.77 0.73
C LEU A 564 -18.56 48.31 0.83
N GLU A 565 -19.41 49.07 1.52
CA GLU A 565 -20.85 48.81 1.62
C GLU A 565 -21.52 48.93 0.26
N ARG A 566 -21.22 49.96 -0.52
CA ARG A 566 -21.75 50.15 -1.88
C ARG A 566 -21.27 49.05 -2.83
N ALA A 567 -19.97 48.73 -2.81
CA ALA A 567 -19.39 47.67 -3.64
C ALA A 567 -20.03 46.30 -3.33
N ALA A 568 -20.14 45.94 -2.05
CA ALA A 568 -20.80 44.70 -1.64
C ALA A 568 -22.27 44.67 -2.07
N GLN A 569 -23.00 45.79 -1.97
CA GLN A 569 -24.39 45.87 -2.43
C GLN A 569 -24.56 45.70 -3.94
N GLN A 570 -23.54 46.02 -4.75
CA GLN A 570 -23.55 45.82 -6.20
C GLN A 570 -23.28 44.37 -6.61
N GLU A 571 -22.53 43.61 -5.82
CA GLU A 571 -22.17 42.21 -6.08
C GLU A 571 -23.18 41.19 -5.48
N ILE A 572 -24.23 41.64 -4.77
CA ILE A 572 -25.26 40.74 -4.21
C ILE A 572 -26.13 40.17 -5.34
N PHE A 573 -25.95 38.88 -5.64
CA PHE A 573 -26.79 38.14 -6.59
C PHE A 573 -28.01 37.46 -5.92
N HIS A 574 -28.02 37.31 -4.59
CA HIS A 574 -29.12 36.68 -3.86
C HIS A 574 -29.47 37.39 -2.54
N PRO A 575 -30.75 37.67 -2.22
CA PRO A 575 -31.14 38.49 -1.06
C PRO A 575 -30.57 38.06 0.30
N LEU A 576 -30.33 36.77 0.52
CA LEU A 576 -29.72 36.26 1.77
C LEU A 576 -28.27 36.74 1.99
N GLN A 577 -27.55 37.19 0.94
CA GLN A 577 -26.21 37.75 1.09
C GLN A 577 -26.20 39.15 1.74
N VAL A 578 -27.33 39.87 1.76
CA VAL A 578 -27.46 41.15 2.50
C VAL A 578 -27.09 40.99 3.97
N GLY A 579 -27.44 39.83 4.56
CA GLY A 579 -27.08 39.47 5.93
C GLY A 579 -25.58 39.39 6.22
N LEU A 580 -24.72 39.25 5.19
CA LEU A 580 -23.26 39.32 5.34
C LEU A 580 -22.79 40.75 5.58
N VAL A 581 -23.38 41.73 4.87
CA VAL A 581 -23.13 43.16 5.04
C VAL A 581 -23.61 43.63 6.42
N ASP A 582 -24.83 43.24 6.81
CA ASP A 582 -25.36 43.52 8.14
C ASP A 582 -24.49 42.93 9.26
N ARG A 583 -23.97 41.70 9.06
CA ARG A 583 -23.08 41.05 10.02
C ARG A 583 -21.75 41.78 10.17
N LEU A 584 -21.11 42.25 9.08
CA LEU A 584 -19.89 43.05 9.19
C LEU A 584 -20.17 44.38 9.92
N ARG A 585 -21.29 45.04 9.60
CA ARG A 585 -21.74 46.27 10.27
C ARG A 585 -21.98 46.06 11.77
N MET A 586 -22.48 44.90 12.18
CA MET A 586 -22.69 44.52 13.58
C MET A 586 -21.41 44.13 14.31
N GLN A 587 -20.53 43.32 13.70
CA GLN A 587 -19.27 42.92 14.32
C GLN A 587 -18.33 44.11 14.54
N GLY A 588 -18.27 45.08 13.61
CA GLY A 588 -17.55 46.33 13.81
C GLY A 588 -17.97 47.06 15.10
N LYS A 589 -19.28 47.15 15.36
CA LYS A 589 -19.85 47.74 16.59
C LYS A 589 -19.52 46.91 17.84
N LEU A 590 -19.65 45.58 17.76
CA LEU A 590 -19.36 44.67 18.88
C LEU A 590 -17.89 44.71 19.30
N ILE A 591 -16.97 44.69 18.34
CA ILE A 591 -15.52 44.73 18.61
C ILE A 591 -15.11 46.11 19.16
N ALA A 592 -15.69 47.20 18.64
CA ALA A 592 -15.49 48.54 19.21
C ALA A 592 -15.98 48.63 20.67
N ARG A 593 -17.16 48.08 20.97
CA ARG A 593 -17.69 48.01 22.35
C ARG A 593 -16.80 47.16 23.28
N ARG A 594 -16.29 46.01 22.81
CA ARG A 594 -15.33 45.17 23.55
C ARG A 594 -14.03 45.93 23.85
N LYS A 595 -13.44 46.62 22.86
CA LYS A 595 -12.23 47.45 23.05
C LYS A 595 -12.46 48.61 24.04
N LYS A 596 -13.62 49.28 23.98
CA LYS A 596 -14.01 50.31 24.95
C LYS A 596 -14.06 49.76 26.38
N LEU A 597 -14.80 48.67 26.61
CA LEU A 597 -14.95 48.04 27.93
C LEU A 597 -13.61 47.54 28.50
N ALA A 598 -12.73 46.97 27.66
CA ALA A 598 -11.39 46.57 28.08
C ALA A 598 -10.52 47.78 28.49
N GLY A 599 -10.56 48.87 27.71
CA GLY A 599 -9.87 50.12 28.03
C GLY A 599 -10.47 50.88 29.23
N GLU A 600 -11.70 50.58 29.63
CA GLU A 600 -12.34 51.06 30.85
C GLU A 600 -11.94 50.21 32.05
N ALA A 601 -11.93 48.88 31.93
CA ALA A 601 -11.44 47.96 32.96
C ALA A 601 -9.96 48.22 33.33
N VAL A 602 -9.09 48.41 32.34
CA VAL A 602 -7.66 48.76 32.57
C VAL A 602 -7.51 50.11 33.29
N ARG A 603 -8.43 51.07 33.05
CA ARG A 603 -8.46 52.34 33.81
C ARG A 603 -9.01 52.16 35.22
N GLY A 604 -10.03 51.34 35.42
CA GLY A 604 -10.54 50.98 36.76
C GLY A 604 -9.46 50.35 37.65
N VAL A 605 -8.67 49.41 37.10
CA VAL A 605 -7.55 48.78 37.82
C VAL A 605 -6.43 49.78 38.14
N LYS A 606 -6.17 50.77 37.28
CA LYS A 606 -5.22 51.86 37.59
C LYS A 606 -5.75 52.82 38.66
N ASN A 607 -7.04 53.15 38.63
CA ASN A 607 -7.67 54.03 39.62
C ASN A 607 -7.81 53.40 41.01
N LEU A 608 -7.64 52.08 41.14
CA LEU A 608 -7.59 51.35 42.42
C LEU A 608 -6.20 51.37 43.10
N ARG A 609 -5.26 52.20 42.63
CA ARG A 609 -3.96 52.45 43.29
C ARG A 609 -3.63 53.95 43.35
N ILE A 610 -4.18 54.63 44.36
CA ILE A 610 -3.56 55.70 45.17
C ILE A 610 -4.55 56.05 46.30
N GLY A 611 -4.07 56.16 47.54
CA GLY A 611 -4.92 56.41 48.72
C GLY A 611 -4.32 55.83 49.99
N SER A 612 -3.31 56.50 50.55
CA SER A 612 -2.47 55.97 51.64
C SER A 612 -2.16 56.98 52.75
N SER A 613 -2.76 56.76 53.92
CA SER A 613 -2.39 57.25 55.26
C SER A 613 -3.16 56.35 56.25
N GLY A 614 -2.54 55.67 57.23
CA GLY A 614 -1.97 56.19 58.49
C GLY A 614 -2.97 55.93 59.64
N VAL A 615 -2.64 55.55 60.89
CA VAL A 615 -1.35 55.39 61.62
C VAL A 615 -1.54 54.39 62.82
N SER A 616 -0.46 53.76 63.32
CA SER A 616 -0.23 53.19 64.70
C SER A 616 -0.96 51.93 65.24
N GLY A 617 -0.27 51.19 66.13
CA GLY A 617 -0.74 50.08 67.02
C GLY A 617 -0.48 48.67 66.47
N GLU A 618 0.55 47.88 66.85
CA GLU A 618 0.91 47.29 68.17
C GLU A 618 -0.24 46.52 68.86
N ALA A 619 -0.13 45.25 69.29
CA ALA A 619 0.90 44.18 69.14
C ALA A 619 0.24 42.80 69.57
N ALA A 620 0.85 41.61 69.72
CA ALA A 620 2.21 41.06 69.53
C ALA A 620 2.17 39.49 69.53
N ARG A 621 3.27 38.83 69.07
CA ARG A 621 3.62 37.37 69.25
C ARG A 621 2.70 36.37 68.47
N VAL A 622 3.10 35.14 68.14
CA VAL A 622 4.15 34.21 68.66
C VAL A 622 5.12 33.70 67.54
N SER A 623 6.28 33.15 67.94
CA SER A 623 7.33 32.50 67.14
C SER A 623 6.88 31.25 66.34
N GLY A 624 7.63 30.72 65.34
CA GLY A 624 8.90 31.15 64.75
C GLY A 624 10.03 30.08 64.82
N HIS A 625 10.86 29.99 63.77
CA HIS A 625 12.08 29.16 63.61
C HIS A 625 11.87 27.62 63.49
N SER A 626 12.70 26.83 62.76
CA SER A 626 13.82 27.13 61.84
C SER A 626 14.14 25.94 60.90
N SER A 627 15.11 26.13 59.98
CA SER A 627 15.92 25.14 59.20
C SER A 627 15.94 23.67 59.68
N GLY A 628 16.08 22.64 58.83
CA GLY A 628 16.51 22.61 57.41
C GLY A 628 17.81 21.78 57.23
N GLY A 629 17.95 20.98 56.17
CA GLY A 629 19.20 20.25 55.84
C GLY A 629 19.06 18.76 55.49
N SER A 630 19.27 18.44 54.21
CA SER A 630 19.92 17.24 53.63
C SER A 630 19.99 15.88 54.36
N GLY A 631 19.56 14.83 53.63
CA GLY A 631 20.43 13.69 53.30
C GLY A 631 20.11 12.31 53.93
N GLY A 632 20.33 11.23 53.17
CA GLY A 632 20.51 9.88 53.73
C GLY A 632 19.62 8.76 53.16
N ALA A 633 20.28 7.72 52.69
CA ALA A 633 19.77 6.39 52.34
C ALA A 633 19.39 5.57 53.63
N GLU A 634 18.83 4.35 53.64
CA GLU A 634 18.55 3.34 52.59
C GLU A 634 17.64 2.20 53.12
N ASN A 635 17.28 1.24 52.25
CA ASN A 635 16.88 -0.16 52.52
C ASN A 635 15.52 -0.51 53.16
N GLY A 636 14.85 -1.54 52.59
CA GLY A 636 13.62 -2.17 53.11
C GLY A 636 12.71 -2.80 52.04
N ALA A 637 12.91 -4.08 51.71
CA ALA A 637 12.15 -4.83 50.69
C ALA A 637 11.70 -6.21 51.23
N PRO A 638 10.97 -7.09 50.49
CA PRO A 638 10.03 -6.92 49.36
C PRO A 638 8.65 -7.62 49.60
N GLY A 639 7.65 -7.41 48.72
CA GLY A 639 6.37 -8.15 48.74
C GLY A 639 5.83 -8.55 47.36
N LYS A 640 5.48 -9.82 47.14
CA LYS A 640 5.03 -10.37 45.83
C LYS A 640 3.50 -10.38 45.69
N GLY A 641 2.95 -10.02 44.51
CA GLY A 641 1.51 -10.16 44.24
C GLY A 641 1.09 -10.08 42.76
N LYS A 642 0.64 -11.20 42.17
CA LYS A 642 0.11 -11.26 40.78
C LYS A 642 -1.37 -10.82 40.70
N LYS A 643 -1.74 -10.01 39.69
CA LYS A 643 -3.11 -9.85 39.11
C LYS A 643 -2.98 -9.22 37.71
N LYS A 644 -3.21 -9.95 36.61
CA LYS A 644 -4.50 -10.26 35.92
C LYS A 644 -5.23 -9.02 35.36
N LYS A 645 -5.40 -9.00 34.03
CA LYS A 645 -6.22 -8.02 33.26
C LYS A 645 -7.68 -8.00 33.74
N LYS A 646 -8.35 -6.83 33.68
CA LYS A 646 -9.81 -6.70 33.63
C LYS A 646 -10.23 -5.61 32.63
N LYS A 647 -11.48 -5.68 32.16
CA LYS A 647 -12.08 -4.81 31.13
C LYS A 647 -12.52 -3.46 31.73
N ALA A 648 -12.68 -2.45 30.86
CA ALA A 648 -13.40 -1.23 31.19
C ALA A 648 -14.88 -1.50 31.51
N VAL A 649 -15.50 -0.58 32.27
CA VAL A 649 -16.92 -0.60 32.66
C VAL A 649 -17.53 0.76 32.30
N ALA A 650 -18.80 0.78 31.91
CA ALA A 650 -19.51 2.00 31.53
C ALA A 650 -19.65 3.01 32.69
N GLY A 651 -19.77 4.30 32.35
CA GLY A 651 -19.96 5.37 33.33
C GLY A 651 -21.30 5.31 34.06
N ALA A 652 -21.37 5.96 35.22
CA ALA A 652 -22.59 6.05 36.02
C ALA A 652 -23.71 6.81 35.28
N PRO A 653 -24.98 6.43 35.45
CA PRO A 653 -26.10 7.11 34.80
C PRO A 653 -26.28 8.53 35.33
N SER A 654 -26.52 9.48 34.42
CA SER A 654 -26.78 10.89 34.72
C SER A 654 -28.13 11.34 34.15
N CYS A 655 -28.64 12.47 34.63
CA CYS A 655 -29.84 13.12 34.12
C CYS A 655 -29.56 13.77 32.76
N GLY A 656 -30.27 13.37 31.71
CA GLY A 656 -30.08 13.85 30.34
C GLY A 656 -30.37 15.33 30.08
N VAL A 657 -30.84 16.08 31.10
CA VAL A 657 -31.15 17.52 31.01
C VAL A 657 -30.20 18.38 31.82
N CYS A 658 -29.88 17.99 33.05
CA CYS A 658 -29.09 18.80 33.99
C CYS A 658 -27.75 18.17 34.40
N GLY A 659 -27.38 17.03 33.83
CA GLY A 659 -26.08 16.36 34.04
C GLY A 659 -25.89 15.67 35.39
N LYS A 660 -26.76 15.92 36.38
CA LYS A 660 -26.68 15.33 37.74
C LYS A 660 -26.58 13.80 37.72
N SER A 661 -25.63 13.25 38.47
CA SER A 661 -25.37 11.81 38.66
C SER A 661 -25.26 11.41 40.15
N ASP A 662 -25.40 12.40 41.03
CA ASP A 662 -25.39 12.37 42.50
C ASP A 662 -26.74 11.94 43.11
N VAL A 663 -27.76 11.76 42.27
CA VAL A 663 -29.16 11.54 42.65
C VAL A 663 -29.77 10.34 41.92
N LYS A 664 -30.81 9.73 42.51
CA LYS A 664 -31.48 8.56 41.95
C LYS A 664 -32.12 8.88 40.59
N ILE A 665 -31.53 8.38 39.52
CA ILE A 665 -32.03 8.57 38.15
C ILE A 665 -33.26 7.69 37.90
N LEU A 666 -34.39 8.34 37.61
CA LEU A 666 -35.62 7.73 37.13
C LEU A 666 -35.51 7.53 35.62
N ARG A 667 -35.90 6.35 35.12
CA ARG A 667 -35.93 6.06 33.67
C ARG A 667 -37.30 6.38 33.08
N CYS A 668 -37.33 6.77 31.80
CA CYS A 668 -38.58 6.92 31.06
C CYS A 668 -39.33 5.58 31.03
N SER A 669 -40.53 5.53 31.62
CA SER A 669 -41.34 4.30 31.76
C SER A 669 -41.75 3.65 30.44
N LYS A 670 -41.57 4.33 29.30
CA LYS A 670 -41.93 3.81 27.96
C LYS A 670 -40.76 3.23 27.17
N CYS A 671 -39.55 3.81 27.26
CA CYS A 671 -38.38 3.31 26.53
C CYS A 671 -37.26 2.76 27.43
N ASN A 672 -37.29 3.01 28.75
CA ASN A 672 -36.26 2.64 29.73
C ASN A 672 -34.81 3.12 29.47
N VAL A 673 -34.54 3.79 28.34
CA VAL A 673 -33.22 4.33 27.95
C VAL A 673 -32.95 5.70 28.58
N ALA A 674 -33.85 6.67 28.40
CA ALA A 674 -33.62 8.05 28.88
C ALA A 674 -33.77 8.16 30.41
N GLY A 675 -32.86 8.90 31.05
CA GLY A 675 -32.78 9.06 32.50
C GLY A 675 -32.94 10.52 32.97
N TYR A 676 -33.70 10.72 34.04
CA TYR A 676 -34.05 12.03 34.61
C TYR A 676 -33.92 12.02 36.14
N CYS A 677 -33.50 13.13 36.75
CA CYS A 677 -33.46 13.24 38.23
C CYS A 677 -34.80 13.68 38.87
N SER A 678 -35.75 14.21 38.07
CA SER A 678 -37.08 14.58 38.53
C SER A 678 -38.10 14.59 37.38
N ALA A 679 -39.39 14.65 37.72
CA ALA A 679 -40.47 14.78 36.75
C ALA A 679 -40.37 16.08 35.94
N GLU A 680 -39.79 17.13 36.49
CA GLU A 680 -39.60 18.44 35.85
C GLU A 680 -38.58 18.32 34.73
N CYS A 681 -37.43 17.66 34.97
CA CYS A 681 -36.46 17.37 33.92
C CYS A 681 -37.08 16.50 32.81
N GLN A 682 -37.90 15.50 33.16
CA GLN A 682 -38.62 14.70 32.17
C GLN A 682 -39.59 15.54 31.35
N LYS A 683 -40.36 16.47 31.96
CA LYS A 683 -41.25 17.41 31.27
C LYS A 683 -40.49 18.36 30.34
N THR A 684 -39.30 18.84 30.75
CA THR A 684 -38.45 19.73 29.95
C THR A 684 -37.92 19.06 28.69
N ASP A 685 -37.49 17.79 28.76
CA ASP A 685 -37.00 17.05 27.59
C ASP A 685 -38.13 16.48 26.72
N TRP A 686 -39.34 16.31 27.28
CA TRP A 686 -40.47 15.65 26.59
C TRP A 686 -40.79 16.18 25.19
N PRO A 687 -40.72 17.49 24.86
CA PRO A 687 -40.94 17.99 23.51
C PRO A 687 -39.97 17.40 22.47
N ARG A 688 -38.73 17.11 22.85
CA ARG A 688 -37.70 16.46 22.03
C ARG A 688 -37.81 14.94 22.14
N HIS A 689 -37.73 14.43 23.37
CA HIS A 689 -37.68 13.00 23.66
C HIS A 689 -38.92 12.24 23.16
N LYS A 690 -40.12 12.83 23.11
CA LYS A 690 -41.34 12.16 22.59
C LYS A 690 -41.19 11.64 21.14
N VAL A 691 -40.30 12.23 20.34
CA VAL A 691 -40.00 11.80 18.96
C VAL A 691 -39.14 10.54 18.99
N GLU A 692 -38.02 10.60 19.71
CA GLU A 692 -37.04 9.50 19.87
C GLU A 692 -37.63 8.32 20.67
N CYS A 693 -38.48 8.58 21.65
CA CYS A 693 -39.06 7.60 22.58
C CYS A 693 -39.88 6.50 21.88
N LYS A 694 -40.44 6.75 20.68
CA LYS A 694 -41.09 5.69 19.89
C LYS A 694 -40.07 4.70 19.31
N ALA A 695 -38.93 5.19 18.82
CA ALA A 695 -37.87 4.35 18.26
C ALA A 695 -37.09 3.62 19.37
N LEU A 696 -36.80 4.31 20.47
CA LEU A 696 -36.11 3.74 21.65
C LEU A 696 -36.96 2.76 22.46
N ALA A 697 -38.28 2.69 22.23
CA ALA A 697 -39.18 1.70 22.82
C ALA A 697 -39.44 0.48 21.91
N ALA A 698 -38.73 0.40 20.77
CA ALA A 698 -38.72 -0.73 19.85
C ALA A 698 -37.33 -1.40 19.78
N GLN A 699 -36.50 -1.16 20.82
CA GLN A 699 -35.17 -1.73 21.07
C GLN A 699 -35.20 -2.46 22.41
#